data_AF-A0A524HUQ3-F1
#
_entry.id   AF-A0A524HUQ3-F1
#
_cell.length_a   1.000
_cell.length_b   1.000
_cell.length_c   1.000
_cell.angle_alpha   90.00
_cell.angle_beta   90.00
_cell.angle_gamma   90.00
#
_symmetry.space_group_name_H-M   'P 1'
#
loop_
_entity.id
_entity.type
_entity.pdbx_description
1 polymer ?
#
loop_
_entity_poly.entity_id
_entity_poly.type
_entity_poly.pdbx_seq_one_letter_code
_entity_poly.pdbx_strand_id
1 'polypeptide(L)'
;MRREAQASQAIFDLPARKWFIPDGDLDFSAIHFSRRAATPVGPAAGPHTQLAQNIVLAWLAGSRIIELKTVQVNDRLEIPRPCIHVPNIGYNVEWSQELRVEESTKEYAKAVFLIEILKATRAFGMFPDAPATHAALDTVYDISVGYDLEGIRSDKVNGFLQALKRPRALFDELRGELTREFPEYRDLPLPESISDCVTLSTFHGCPADQIEAIGRHLLEECGLHTFIKLNPTLLGYERVQELLIERLGYRRLELRQDAFDHDLQYDDGLAILRNLRDVAERHGSTIGAKFTNTMVVANKADVFPTQADPYMYVSGPPLHVIAMTLMQRFREDLGFEFPVSFSAGVDAKNFPAAVACGMVPVTTCTDLLRQGGYGRLPAYLRALGKEMQRVGVTSREAYVLAARGRGAEAAKEALKLVSVDAGLWHREGSGLTKTAVEHPGDLPRALRGLAPAQGLDPDDLVLLTTRVAGRLNGSDIVPLLPSDPRYHAHTNAKAPRTIDSTLDLYDCINCDLCIAACPNDAIFAYEAAPVATGTVRLETDGAGGIRRLAGRGFTINEAHQLAVIEGACNECSNCEVYCPEVGAPFVVKERLFLTHDDFDRAWHLDGFVREGDILLARLDGRNLRLRQDHDANRGTVTGEGIDLELSLDPFEVTGGTVSDDGGIDTALLWRMKTVWDSIFCATAPNMLNSMHHTDE
;
A
#
# COMPACT_ATOMS: atom_id res chain seq x y z
N MET A 1 7.67 -15.99 -4.04
CA MET A 1 8.94 -15.27 -3.78
C MET A 1 10.19 -16.00 -4.30
N ARG A 2 10.85 -16.91 -3.57
CA ARG A 2 12.17 -17.48 -3.96
C ARG A 2 12.19 -18.11 -5.36
N ARG A 3 11.21 -18.98 -5.65
CA ARG A 3 11.11 -19.67 -6.95
C ARG A 3 10.87 -18.69 -8.10
N GLU A 4 9.97 -17.74 -7.91
CA GLU A 4 9.65 -16.70 -8.90
C GLU A 4 10.85 -15.78 -9.17
N ALA A 5 11.60 -15.40 -8.12
CA ALA A 5 12.84 -14.66 -8.25
C ALA A 5 13.85 -15.41 -9.14
N GLN A 6 14.03 -16.70 -8.90
CA GLN A 6 14.96 -17.56 -9.64
C GLN A 6 14.50 -17.84 -11.08
N ALA A 7 13.21 -18.10 -11.29
CA ALA A 7 12.66 -18.50 -12.60
C ALA A 7 12.35 -17.30 -13.50
N SER A 8 11.84 -16.21 -12.94
CA SER A 8 11.19 -15.13 -13.68
C SER A 8 11.76 -13.74 -13.38
N GLN A 9 12.76 -13.63 -12.49
CA GLN A 9 13.33 -12.35 -12.06
C GLN A 9 12.25 -11.36 -11.60
N ALA A 10 11.25 -11.89 -10.88
CA ALA A 10 10.12 -11.16 -10.31
C ALA A 10 9.79 -11.70 -8.92
N ILE A 11 9.10 -10.90 -8.13
CA ILE A 11 8.47 -11.33 -6.88
C ILE A 11 7.07 -10.73 -6.89
N PHE A 12 6.04 -11.56 -6.73
CA PHE A 12 4.64 -11.16 -6.74
C PHE A 12 4.31 -10.33 -7.99
N ASP A 13 4.69 -10.85 -9.17
CA ASP A 13 4.55 -10.24 -10.49
C ASP A 13 5.22 -8.85 -10.67
N LEU A 14 5.96 -8.35 -9.66
CA LEU A 14 6.76 -7.15 -9.76
C LEU A 14 8.16 -7.50 -10.31
N PRO A 15 8.46 -7.18 -11.58
CA PRO A 15 9.73 -7.57 -12.19
C PRO A 15 10.89 -6.75 -11.61
N ALA A 16 12.08 -7.34 -11.53
CA ALA A 16 13.29 -6.72 -10.96
C ALA A 16 13.63 -5.34 -11.54
N ARG A 17 13.33 -5.10 -12.82
CA ARG A 17 13.51 -3.79 -13.49
C ARG A 17 12.65 -2.66 -12.89
N LYS A 18 11.65 -3.01 -12.08
CA LYS A 18 10.76 -2.10 -11.35
C LYS A 18 11.10 -2.04 -9.86
N TRP A 19 12.14 -2.71 -9.41
CA TRP A 19 12.65 -2.57 -8.05
C TRP A 19 13.48 -1.30 -7.93
N PHE A 20 13.61 -0.80 -6.71
CA PHE A 20 14.59 0.23 -6.40
C PHE A 20 15.84 -0.42 -5.82
N ILE A 21 16.95 -0.26 -6.53
CA ILE A 21 18.28 -0.65 -6.07
C ILE A 21 18.97 0.61 -5.54
N PRO A 22 19.43 0.62 -4.27
CA PRO A 22 20.14 1.76 -3.71
C PRO A 22 21.34 2.17 -4.57
N ASP A 23 21.48 3.47 -4.79
CA ASP A 23 22.64 4.07 -5.43
C ASP A 23 23.73 4.33 -4.37
N GLY A 24 24.97 3.91 -4.63
CA GLY A 24 26.09 4.12 -3.72
C GLY A 24 26.53 5.59 -3.62
N ASP A 25 26.20 6.40 -4.61
CA ASP A 25 26.65 7.80 -4.72
C ASP A 25 25.64 8.79 -4.10
N LEU A 26 24.42 8.35 -3.80
CA LEU A 26 23.34 9.20 -3.29
C LEU A 26 22.78 8.68 -1.96
N ASP A 27 22.77 9.55 -0.96
CA ASP A 27 22.15 9.30 0.34
C ASP A 27 20.74 9.91 0.40
N PHE A 28 19.74 9.06 0.25
CA PHE A 28 18.33 9.43 0.38
C PHE A 28 17.81 9.39 1.82
N SER A 29 18.65 9.02 2.79
CA SER A 29 18.16 8.68 4.12
C SER A 29 17.50 9.84 4.86
N ALA A 30 16.57 9.48 5.73
CA ALA A 30 15.80 10.41 6.52
C ALA A 30 15.62 9.86 7.94
N ILE A 31 15.50 10.79 8.89
CA ILE A 31 15.15 10.48 10.26
C ILE A 31 13.63 10.65 10.41
N HIS A 32 12.95 9.58 10.79
CA HIS A 32 11.56 9.57 11.17
C HIS A 32 11.48 9.33 12.67
N PHE A 33 11.19 10.40 13.40
CA PHE A 33 11.31 10.47 14.86
C PHE A 33 12.72 10.08 15.33
N SER A 34 12.88 8.93 15.98
CA SER A 34 14.16 8.43 16.50
C SER A 34 14.84 7.40 15.59
N ARG A 35 14.19 6.98 14.50
CA ARG A 35 14.69 5.93 13.60
C ARG A 35 15.13 6.49 12.26
N ARG A 36 16.20 5.91 11.73
CA ARG A 36 16.67 6.15 10.36
C ARG A 36 15.92 5.25 9.39
N ALA A 37 15.52 5.81 8.24
CA ALA A 37 15.05 5.07 7.08
C ALA A 37 15.94 5.39 5.88
N ALA A 38 16.24 4.41 5.03
CA ALA A 38 17.16 4.62 3.91
C ALA A 38 16.58 5.52 2.79
N THR A 39 15.25 5.71 2.76
CA THR A 39 14.56 6.62 1.84
C THR A 39 13.38 7.30 2.56
N PRO A 40 12.94 8.51 2.14
CA PRO A 40 11.88 9.24 2.82
C PRO A 40 10.48 8.90 2.30
N VAL A 41 10.34 7.84 1.50
CA VAL A 41 9.12 7.47 0.78
C VAL A 41 8.53 6.17 1.29
N GLY A 42 7.21 6.07 1.18
CA GLY A 42 6.51 4.80 1.17
C GLY A 42 5.01 4.97 0.93
N PRO A 43 4.25 3.87 0.99
CA PRO A 43 2.81 3.92 0.92
C PRO A 43 2.21 4.60 2.16
N ALA A 44 1.09 5.29 1.96
CA ALA A 44 0.26 5.78 3.06
C ALA A 44 -0.59 4.65 3.64
N ALA A 45 -1.07 4.82 4.88
CA ALA A 45 -2.09 3.95 5.48
C ALA A 45 -3.28 3.87 4.54
N GLY A 46 -3.51 2.68 4.00
CA GLY A 46 -4.42 2.46 2.88
C GLY A 46 -4.30 1.05 2.34
N PRO A 47 -4.87 0.76 1.15
CA PRO A 47 -4.98 -0.60 0.65
C PRO A 47 -3.60 -1.25 0.39
N HIS A 48 -2.56 -0.46 0.09
CA HIS A 48 -1.19 -0.96 -0.16
C HIS A 48 -0.41 -1.40 1.08
N THR A 49 -0.99 -1.35 2.28
CA THR A 49 -0.28 -1.68 3.54
C THR A 49 -1.05 -2.58 4.48
N GLN A 50 -1.95 -3.40 3.94
CA GLN A 50 -2.76 -4.34 4.72
C GLN A 50 -2.15 -5.75 4.77
N LEU A 51 -1.73 -6.30 3.63
CA LEU A 51 -1.20 -7.66 3.53
C LEU A 51 0.33 -7.67 3.45
N ALA A 52 0.96 -8.77 3.86
CA ALA A 52 2.41 -8.88 3.87
C ALA A 52 3.03 -8.74 2.47
N GLN A 53 2.41 -9.32 1.44
CA GLN A 53 2.89 -9.17 0.06
C GLN A 53 2.86 -7.72 -0.41
N ASN A 54 1.83 -6.95 -0.01
CA ASN A 54 1.73 -5.52 -0.33
C ASN A 54 2.91 -4.75 0.24
N ILE A 55 3.24 -5.00 1.52
CA ILE A 55 4.35 -4.37 2.23
C ILE A 55 5.70 -4.78 1.62
N VAL A 56 5.87 -6.06 1.26
CA VAL A 56 7.06 -6.58 0.57
C VAL A 56 7.23 -5.92 -0.81
N LEU A 57 6.16 -5.82 -1.61
CA LEU A 57 6.15 -5.16 -2.91
C LEU A 57 6.53 -3.68 -2.80
N ALA A 58 5.95 -2.97 -1.82
CA ALA A 58 6.30 -1.59 -1.53
C ALA A 58 7.78 -1.44 -1.16
N TRP A 59 8.33 -2.36 -0.36
CA TRP A 59 9.74 -2.35 0.04
C TRP A 59 10.68 -2.64 -1.15
N LEU A 60 10.38 -3.64 -1.99
CA LEU A 60 11.14 -3.94 -3.21
C LEU A 60 11.15 -2.74 -4.17
N ALA A 61 10.04 -2.00 -4.25
CA ALA A 61 9.92 -0.81 -5.07
C ALA A 61 10.58 0.46 -4.47
N GLY A 62 11.19 0.35 -3.28
CA GLY A 62 12.01 1.41 -2.68
C GLY A 62 11.44 2.08 -1.44
N SER A 63 10.30 1.63 -0.91
CA SER A 63 9.74 2.20 0.32
C SER A 63 10.59 1.81 1.53
N ARG A 64 10.88 2.80 2.39
CA ARG A 64 11.59 2.57 3.67
C ARG A 64 10.91 3.19 4.88
N ILE A 65 9.85 3.96 4.68
CA ILE A 65 8.93 4.35 5.75
C ILE A 65 7.54 3.89 5.32
N ILE A 66 7.05 2.81 5.91
CA ILE A 66 5.80 2.14 5.52
C ILE A 66 4.75 2.40 6.59
N GLU A 67 3.73 3.17 6.24
CA GLU A 67 2.61 3.46 7.15
C GLU A 67 1.56 2.34 7.04
N LEU A 68 1.42 1.55 8.11
CA LEU A 68 0.54 0.39 8.17
C LEU A 68 -0.93 0.82 8.07
N LYS A 69 -1.80 -0.04 7.52
CA LYS A 69 -3.24 0.23 7.41
C LYS A 69 -3.82 0.51 8.80
N THR A 70 -4.71 1.50 8.87
CA THR A 70 -5.31 1.97 10.13
C THR A 70 -6.15 0.87 10.78
N VAL A 71 -5.77 0.54 12.02
CA VAL A 71 -6.47 -0.40 12.89
C VAL A 71 -7.44 0.33 13.81
N GLN A 72 -8.61 -0.25 14.06
CA GLN A 72 -9.60 0.27 15.01
C GLN A 72 -10.29 -0.86 15.77
N VAL A 73 -10.94 -0.52 16.89
CA VAL A 73 -11.64 -1.50 17.75
C VAL A 73 -12.78 -2.21 16.99
N ASN A 74 -13.51 -1.47 16.15
CA ASN A 74 -14.55 -2.01 15.28
C ASN A 74 -13.95 -2.53 13.96
N ASP A 75 -13.71 -3.83 13.91
CA ASP A 75 -13.10 -4.53 12.77
C ASP A 75 -14.07 -5.51 12.07
N ARG A 76 -15.38 -5.32 12.30
CA ARG A 76 -16.45 -6.08 11.63
C ARG A 76 -17.33 -5.11 10.85
N LEU A 77 -16.68 -4.39 9.93
CA LEU A 77 -17.32 -3.34 9.16
C LEU A 77 -18.04 -3.91 7.95
N GLU A 78 -19.23 -3.42 7.71
CA GLU A 78 -19.92 -3.59 6.43
C GLU A 78 -19.44 -2.47 5.49
N ILE A 79 -18.49 -2.80 4.62
CA ILE A 79 -17.91 -1.84 3.68
C ILE A 79 -18.76 -1.83 2.40
N PRO A 80 -19.25 -0.66 1.94
CA PRO A 80 -19.95 -0.57 0.67
C PRO A 80 -18.97 -0.86 -0.47
N ARG A 81 -19.26 -1.91 -1.24
CA ARG A 81 -18.44 -2.32 -2.39
C ARG A 81 -19.22 -2.06 -3.69
N PRO A 82 -18.56 -1.60 -4.77
CA PRO A 82 -17.15 -1.22 -4.84
C PRO A 82 -16.83 0.04 -4.01
N CYS A 83 -15.62 0.11 -3.45
CA CYS A 83 -15.23 1.15 -2.49
C CYS A 83 -14.13 2.11 -2.97
N ILE A 84 -13.45 1.81 -4.08
CA ILE A 84 -12.36 2.61 -4.66
C ILE A 84 -12.62 2.84 -6.15
N HIS A 85 -12.50 4.07 -6.60
CA HIS A 85 -12.64 4.43 -8.01
C HIS A 85 -11.57 5.45 -8.40
N VAL A 86 -10.63 5.08 -9.29
CA VAL A 86 -9.51 5.97 -9.67
C VAL A 86 -9.40 6.15 -11.20
N PRO A 87 -10.44 6.68 -11.88
CA PRO A 87 -10.40 6.86 -13.34
C PRO A 87 -9.52 8.05 -13.73
N ASN A 88 -9.31 9.02 -12.86
CA ASN A 88 -8.50 10.19 -13.19
C ASN A 88 -7.87 10.80 -11.96
N ILE A 89 -8.68 11.22 -11.00
CA ILE A 89 -8.32 11.45 -9.60
C ILE A 89 -8.85 10.28 -8.77
N GLY A 90 -8.53 10.23 -7.48
CA GLY A 90 -8.99 9.15 -6.62
C GLY A 90 -10.30 9.50 -5.94
N TYR A 91 -11.20 8.52 -5.89
CA TYR A 91 -12.43 8.54 -5.10
C TYR A 91 -12.47 7.29 -4.23
N ASN A 92 -12.94 7.42 -2.99
CA ASN A 92 -13.19 6.29 -2.10
C ASN A 92 -14.37 6.56 -1.16
N VAL A 93 -14.92 5.49 -0.60
CA VAL A 93 -15.95 5.51 0.46
C VAL A 93 -15.58 4.64 1.66
N GLU A 94 -14.43 3.95 1.60
CA GLU A 94 -13.89 3.14 2.70
C GLU A 94 -12.85 3.92 3.51
N TRP A 95 -12.80 3.63 4.82
CA TRP A 95 -12.04 4.37 5.82
C TRP A 95 -11.15 3.55 6.75
N SER A 96 -11.24 2.21 6.70
CA SER A 96 -10.71 1.36 7.78
C SER A 96 -10.17 0.02 7.26
N GLN A 97 -9.48 -0.73 8.12
CA GLN A 97 -9.06 -2.11 7.90
C GLN A 97 -10.21 -3.04 7.47
N GLU A 98 -9.89 -3.96 6.56
CA GLU A 98 -10.75 -5.07 6.16
C GLU A 98 -10.46 -6.33 6.98
N LEU A 99 -9.21 -6.47 7.42
CA LEU A 99 -8.78 -7.54 8.31
C LEU A 99 -9.16 -7.23 9.75
N ARG A 100 -9.34 -8.29 10.53
CA ARG A 100 -9.42 -8.16 11.99
C ARG A 100 -8.11 -7.66 12.55
N VAL A 101 -8.15 -7.11 13.77
CA VAL A 101 -6.97 -6.59 14.45
C VAL A 101 -5.88 -7.66 14.58
N GLU A 102 -6.26 -8.88 14.98
CA GLU A 102 -5.33 -9.99 15.17
C GLU A 102 -4.74 -10.46 13.83
N GLU A 103 -5.54 -10.48 12.76
CA GLU A 103 -5.10 -10.84 11.40
C GLU A 103 -4.09 -9.79 10.88
N SER A 104 -4.38 -8.51 11.04
CA SER A 104 -3.47 -7.41 10.71
C SER A 104 -2.14 -7.52 11.47
N THR A 105 -2.21 -7.85 12.77
CA THR A 105 -1.00 -8.06 13.59
C THR A 105 -0.09 -9.13 12.99
N LYS A 106 -0.67 -10.27 12.57
CA LYS A 106 0.08 -11.37 11.95
C LYS A 106 0.65 -10.98 10.59
N GLU A 107 -0.13 -10.31 9.74
CA GLU A 107 0.35 -9.83 8.43
C GLU A 107 1.54 -8.90 8.57
N TYR A 108 1.54 -7.99 9.55
CA TYR A 108 2.64 -7.05 9.76
C TYR A 108 3.92 -7.74 10.26
N ALA A 109 3.80 -8.68 11.20
CA ALA A 109 4.94 -9.47 11.64
C ALA A 109 5.50 -10.35 10.50
N LYS A 110 4.62 -10.98 9.72
CA LYS A 110 4.98 -11.75 8.53
C LYS A 110 5.72 -10.89 7.51
N ALA A 111 5.23 -9.68 7.23
CA ALA A 111 5.88 -8.75 6.31
C ALA A 111 7.31 -8.39 6.75
N VAL A 112 7.49 -8.07 8.04
CA VAL A 112 8.81 -7.74 8.60
C VAL A 112 9.75 -8.94 8.47
N PHE A 113 9.30 -10.15 8.82
CA PHE A 113 10.09 -11.37 8.69
C PHE A 113 10.52 -11.60 7.24
N LEU A 114 9.58 -11.52 6.28
CA LEU A 114 9.87 -11.67 4.85
C LEU A 114 10.87 -10.62 4.35
N ILE A 115 10.78 -9.38 4.82
CA ILE A 115 11.74 -8.32 4.48
C ILE A 115 13.12 -8.62 5.06
N GLU A 116 13.23 -9.14 6.29
CA GLU A 116 14.52 -9.55 6.86
C GLU A 116 15.13 -10.75 6.11
N ILE A 117 14.32 -11.69 5.61
CA ILE A 117 14.76 -12.74 4.67
C ILE A 117 15.30 -12.12 3.39
N LEU A 118 14.59 -11.16 2.79
CA LEU A 118 15.04 -10.47 1.58
C LEU A 118 16.33 -9.70 1.82
N LYS A 119 16.52 -9.06 2.97
CA LYS A 119 17.78 -8.40 3.33
C LYS A 119 18.92 -9.41 3.46
N ALA A 120 18.73 -10.47 4.23
CA ALA A 120 19.75 -11.50 4.48
C ALA A 120 20.16 -12.24 3.19
N THR A 121 19.21 -12.49 2.29
CA THR A 121 19.44 -13.19 1.02
C THR A 121 19.78 -12.25 -0.14
N ARG A 122 19.78 -10.93 0.07
CA ARG A 122 19.95 -9.92 -0.99
C ARG A 122 18.91 -10.08 -2.11
N ALA A 123 17.64 -10.23 -1.73
CA ALA A 123 16.54 -10.60 -2.59
C ALA A 123 16.88 -11.87 -3.41
N PHE A 124 17.31 -12.93 -2.72
CA PHE A 124 17.76 -14.19 -3.32
C PHE A 124 18.87 -14.03 -4.38
N GLY A 125 19.85 -13.15 -4.10
CA GLY A 125 20.98 -12.86 -4.98
C GLY A 125 20.68 -11.88 -6.12
N MET A 126 19.48 -11.31 -6.18
CA MET A 126 19.09 -10.37 -7.24
C MET A 126 19.58 -8.93 -6.98
N PHE A 127 19.88 -8.56 -5.73
CA PHE A 127 20.55 -7.29 -5.46
C PHE A 127 22.06 -7.42 -5.75
N PRO A 128 22.68 -6.44 -6.43
CA PRO A 128 24.07 -6.52 -6.86
C PRO A 128 25.04 -6.59 -5.68
N ASP A 129 26.22 -7.18 -5.89
CA ASP A 129 27.34 -7.30 -4.93
C ASP A 129 28.03 -5.98 -4.54
N ALA A 130 27.29 -4.88 -4.42
CA ALA A 130 27.76 -3.66 -3.78
C ALA A 130 27.59 -3.76 -2.25
N PRO A 131 28.26 -2.94 -1.43
CA PRO A 131 27.91 -2.87 -0.02
C PRO A 131 26.54 -2.19 0.10
N ALA A 132 25.46 -2.97 -0.02
CA ALA A 132 24.27 -2.67 0.76
C ALA A 132 24.71 -2.83 2.21
N THR A 133 25.30 -1.77 2.78
CA THR A 133 25.40 -1.69 4.24
C THR A 133 23.99 -1.92 4.77
N HIS A 134 23.85 -2.59 5.91
CA HIS A 134 22.54 -2.80 6.51
C HIS A 134 21.75 -1.48 6.62
N ALA A 135 22.48 -0.37 6.83
CA ALA A 135 21.98 0.99 6.79
C ALA A 135 21.30 1.40 5.46
N ALA A 136 21.78 0.96 4.30
CA ALA A 136 21.14 1.24 3.01
C ALA A 136 19.75 0.59 2.86
N LEU A 137 19.36 -0.29 3.78
CA LEU A 137 18.08 -0.99 3.80
C LEU A 137 17.30 -0.76 5.12
N ASP A 138 17.70 0.21 5.94
CA ASP A 138 16.96 0.57 7.16
C ASP A 138 15.51 0.90 6.81
N THR A 139 14.58 0.21 7.47
CA THR A 139 13.15 0.32 7.25
C THR A 139 12.48 0.73 8.56
N VAL A 140 11.55 1.68 8.47
CA VAL A 140 10.67 2.09 9.55
C VAL A 140 9.23 1.70 9.19
N TYR A 141 8.54 1.11 10.14
CA TYR A 141 7.11 0.83 10.06
C TYR A 141 6.39 1.82 10.98
N ASP A 142 5.47 2.60 10.43
CA ASP A 142 4.67 3.60 11.17
C ASP A 142 3.28 3.01 11.39
N ILE A 143 2.91 2.78 12.65
CA ILE A 143 1.61 2.20 12.99
C ILE A 143 0.52 3.22 12.63
N SER A 144 -0.65 2.78 12.17
CA SER A 144 -1.81 3.67 12.13
C SER A 144 -2.95 3.11 12.99
N VAL A 145 -3.50 3.96 13.85
CA VAL A 145 -4.69 3.66 14.66
C VAL A 145 -5.70 4.80 14.55
N GLY A 146 -6.98 4.47 14.70
CA GLY A 146 -8.07 5.44 14.78
C GLY A 146 -9.18 4.91 15.67
N TYR A 147 -10.33 5.61 15.65
CA TYR A 147 -11.49 5.46 16.55
C TYR A 147 -11.46 6.45 17.73
N ASP A 148 -12.21 6.16 18.80
CA ASP A 148 -12.25 6.96 20.03
C ASP A 148 -11.23 6.49 21.08
N LEU A 149 -11.10 7.25 22.18
CA LEU A 149 -10.17 6.94 23.27
C LEU A 149 -10.46 5.59 23.94
N GLU A 150 -11.74 5.25 24.12
CA GLU A 150 -12.13 3.98 24.74
C GLU A 150 -11.69 2.80 23.88
N GLY A 151 -11.93 2.87 22.56
CA GLY A 151 -11.52 1.89 21.58
C GLY A 151 -10.00 1.72 21.54
N ILE A 152 -9.24 2.82 21.57
CA ILE A 152 -7.77 2.76 21.59
C ILE A 152 -7.23 2.16 22.90
N ARG A 153 -7.89 2.44 24.03
CA ARG A 153 -7.55 1.85 25.34
C ARG A 153 -7.98 0.40 25.50
N SER A 154 -8.84 -0.11 24.62
CA SER A 154 -9.31 -1.50 24.70
C SER A 154 -8.15 -2.49 24.67
N ASP A 155 -8.34 -3.64 25.31
CA ASP A 155 -7.35 -4.73 25.30
C ASP A 155 -6.97 -5.17 23.88
N LYS A 156 -7.91 -5.03 22.94
CA LYS A 156 -7.72 -5.39 21.55
C LYS A 156 -6.72 -4.47 20.83
N VAL A 157 -6.95 -3.16 20.86
CA VAL A 157 -6.08 -2.18 20.18
C VAL A 157 -4.76 -2.01 20.95
N ASN A 158 -4.80 -1.97 22.29
CA ASN A 158 -3.58 -1.92 23.09
C ASN A 158 -2.75 -3.21 22.92
N GLY A 159 -3.39 -4.37 22.85
CA GLY A 159 -2.74 -5.65 22.55
C GLY A 159 -1.99 -5.62 21.21
N PHE A 160 -2.62 -5.08 20.16
CA PHE A 160 -1.98 -4.82 18.87
C PHE A 160 -0.75 -3.90 18.98
N LEU A 161 -0.87 -2.75 19.65
CA LEU A 161 0.24 -1.82 19.86
C LEU A 161 1.40 -2.50 20.61
N GLN A 162 1.11 -3.23 21.69
CA GLN A 162 2.14 -3.95 22.46
C GLN A 162 2.80 -5.06 21.64
N ALA A 163 2.03 -5.78 20.81
CA ALA A 163 2.56 -6.86 19.98
C ALA A 163 3.53 -6.32 18.92
N LEU A 164 3.27 -5.16 18.31
CA LEU A 164 4.22 -4.54 17.37
C LEU A 164 5.42 -3.89 18.07
N LYS A 165 5.24 -3.36 19.28
CA LYS A 165 6.37 -2.87 20.09
C LYS A 165 7.28 -4.00 20.58
N ARG A 166 6.73 -5.18 20.86
CA ARG A 166 7.41 -6.34 21.43
C ARG A 166 7.04 -7.64 20.67
N PRO A 167 7.50 -7.81 19.42
CA PRO A 167 7.02 -8.82 18.48
C PRO A 167 7.55 -10.25 18.72
N ARG A 168 8.32 -10.50 19.79
CA ARG A 168 9.00 -11.79 20.00
C ARG A 168 8.07 -12.99 19.88
N ALA A 169 6.88 -12.94 20.51
CA ALA A 169 5.91 -14.04 20.45
C ALA A 169 5.40 -14.30 19.01
N LEU A 170 5.13 -13.24 18.24
CA LEU A 170 4.71 -13.35 16.84
C LEU A 170 5.81 -13.94 15.97
N PHE A 171 7.06 -13.49 16.18
CA PHE A 171 8.19 -14.04 15.46
C PHE A 171 8.47 -15.49 15.82
N ASP A 172 8.31 -15.89 17.08
CA ASP A 172 8.48 -17.28 17.50
C ASP A 172 7.41 -18.20 16.89
N GLU A 173 6.17 -17.72 16.71
CA GLU A 173 5.11 -18.42 15.95
C GLU A 173 5.54 -18.62 14.48
N LEU A 174 5.96 -17.55 13.81
CA LEU A 174 6.41 -17.60 12.41
C LEU A 174 7.65 -18.48 12.21
N ARG A 175 8.57 -18.52 13.18
CA ARG A 175 9.72 -19.45 13.17
C ARG A 175 9.28 -20.91 13.20
N GLY A 176 8.18 -21.20 13.89
CA GLY A 176 7.59 -22.54 13.95
C GLY A 176 7.21 -23.05 12.56
N GLU A 177 6.64 -22.18 11.72
CA GLU A 177 6.22 -22.49 10.35
C GLU A 177 7.39 -22.86 9.43
N LEU A 178 8.57 -22.29 9.65
CA LEU A 178 9.78 -22.52 8.84
C LEU A 178 10.57 -23.78 9.23
N THR A 179 10.07 -24.62 10.13
CA THR A 179 10.84 -25.77 10.64
C THR A 179 10.98 -26.91 9.61
N ARG A 180 9.99 -27.08 8.74
CA ARG A 180 9.99 -28.14 7.71
C ARG A 180 10.53 -27.62 6.39
N GLU A 181 10.00 -26.48 5.95
CA GLU A 181 10.39 -25.83 4.70
C GLU A 181 11.15 -24.55 5.01
N PHE A 182 12.30 -24.37 4.35
CA PHE A 182 13.21 -23.23 4.52
C PHE A 182 13.81 -23.05 5.94
N PRO A 183 14.32 -24.12 6.59
CA PRO A 183 14.92 -24.01 7.92
C PRO A 183 16.10 -23.04 7.98
N GLU A 184 16.75 -22.74 6.84
CA GLU A 184 17.82 -21.76 6.73
C GLU A 184 17.41 -20.32 7.10
N TYR A 185 16.11 -19.99 7.06
CA TYR A 185 15.60 -18.66 7.36
C TYR A 185 15.02 -18.51 8.77
N ARG A 186 14.86 -19.63 9.49
CA ARG A 186 14.20 -19.67 10.80
C ARG A 186 14.91 -18.79 11.84
N ASP A 187 16.22 -18.91 11.95
CA ASP A 187 17.00 -18.28 13.02
C ASP A 187 17.65 -16.94 12.59
N LEU A 188 17.07 -16.28 11.58
CA LEU A 188 17.52 -14.96 11.18
C LEU A 188 17.38 -13.94 12.34
N PRO A 189 18.33 -13.00 12.48
CA PRO A 189 18.17 -11.86 13.36
C PRO A 189 16.93 -11.05 12.94
N LEU A 190 16.02 -10.84 13.89
CA LEU A 190 14.80 -10.04 13.70
C LEU A 190 14.83 -8.84 14.66
N PRO A 191 14.16 -7.72 14.31
CA PRO A 191 14.18 -6.52 15.14
C PRO A 191 13.51 -6.77 16.51
N GLU A 192 14.04 -6.15 17.56
CA GLU A 192 13.44 -6.23 18.91
C GLU A 192 12.09 -5.50 19.02
N SER A 193 11.80 -4.60 18.06
CA SER A 193 10.57 -3.82 17.95
C SER A 193 10.26 -3.57 16.48
N ILE A 194 9.04 -3.89 16.03
CA ILE A 194 8.58 -3.54 14.68
C ILE A 194 8.42 -2.02 14.58
N SER A 195 7.80 -1.39 15.58
CA SER A 195 7.59 0.05 15.61
C SER A 195 7.55 0.63 17.02
N ASP A 196 7.97 1.89 17.13
CA ASP A 196 7.85 2.79 18.28
C ASP A 196 7.18 4.12 17.90
N CYS A 197 6.56 4.19 16.72
CA CYS A 197 5.86 5.36 16.22
C CYS A 197 4.45 5.00 15.73
N VAL A 198 3.56 5.98 15.77
CA VAL A 198 2.15 5.84 15.41
C VAL A 198 1.61 7.12 14.78
N THR A 199 0.87 6.96 13.69
CA THR A 199 0.01 7.98 13.12
C THR A 199 -1.44 7.76 13.58
N LEU A 200 -1.93 8.68 14.41
CA LEU A 200 -3.34 8.79 14.78
C LEU A 200 -4.14 9.30 13.57
N SER A 201 -4.95 8.42 12.99
CA SER A 201 -5.87 8.74 11.90
C SER A 201 -7.18 9.28 12.46
N THR A 202 -7.38 10.60 12.35
CA THR A 202 -8.65 11.23 12.72
C THR A 202 -9.67 11.03 11.61
N PHE A 203 -10.85 10.49 11.94
CA PHE A 203 -11.97 10.45 11.02
C PHE A 203 -12.67 11.83 10.97
N HIS A 204 -13.42 12.09 9.90
CA HIS A 204 -14.25 13.30 9.80
C HIS A 204 -15.28 13.33 10.93
N GLY A 205 -15.41 14.46 11.61
CA GLY A 205 -16.28 14.65 12.77
C GLY A 205 -15.67 14.23 14.12
N CYS A 206 -14.38 13.86 14.18
CA CYS A 206 -13.73 13.49 15.44
C CYS A 206 -13.57 14.72 16.36
N PRO A 207 -14.12 14.70 17.61
CA PRO A 207 -14.04 15.83 18.53
C PRO A 207 -12.61 16.20 18.94
N ALA A 208 -12.35 17.50 19.11
CA ALA A 208 -11.03 18.02 19.49
C ALA A 208 -10.50 17.45 20.80
N ASP A 209 -11.35 17.32 21.82
CA ASP A 209 -11.00 16.75 23.13
C ASP A 209 -10.66 15.26 23.04
N GLN A 210 -11.34 14.50 22.17
CA GLN A 210 -10.99 13.11 21.86
C GLN A 210 -9.61 13.02 21.21
N ILE A 211 -9.33 13.84 20.20
CA ILE A 211 -8.03 13.85 19.51
C ILE A 211 -6.89 14.15 20.50
N GLU A 212 -7.04 15.17 21.35
CA GLU A 212 -6.01 15.49 22.35
C GLU A 212 -5.84 14.35 23.37
N ALA A 213 -6.93 13.79 23.88
CA ALA A 213 -6.87 12.73 24.88
C ALA A 213 -6.21 11.45 24.34
N ILE A 214 -6.50 11.09 23.08
CA ILE A 214 -5.86 9.97 22.40
C ILE A 214 -4.36 10.27 22.19
N GLY A 215 -4.02 11.44 21.67
CA GLY A 215 -2.63 11.84 21.48
C GLY A 215 -1.83 11.78 22.78
N ARG A 216 -2.42 12.24 23.90
CA ARG A 216 -1.84 12.13 25.23
C ARG A 216 -1.63 10.67 25.65
N HIS A 217 -2.64 9.82 25.48
CA HIS A 217 -2.56 8.40 25.81
C HIS A 217 -1.42 7.70 25.03
N LEU A 218 -1.31 7.95 23.73
CA LEU A 218 -0.26 7.37 22.88
C LEU A 218 1.14 7.82 23.28
N LEU A 219 1.30 9.10 23.66
CA LEU A 219 2.59 9.67 24.09
C LEU A 219 2.98 9.24 25.51
N GLU A 220 2.06 9.33 26.47
CA GLU A 220 2.34 9.15 27.91
C GLU A 220 2.25 7.68 28.35
N GLU A 221 1.16 7.00 28.00
CA GLU A 221 0.87 5.64 28.48
C GLU A 221 1.44 4.58 27.53
N CYS A 222 1.28 4.76 26.22
CA CYS A 222 1.84 3.84 25.23
C CYS A 222 3.32 4.12 24.97
N GLY A 223 3.83 5.33 25.23
CA GLY A 223 5.23 5.70 24.96
C GLY A 223 5.62 5.55 23.50
N LEU A 224 4.80 6.10 22.59
CA LEU A 224 5.00 6.08 21.14
C LEU A 224 5.23 7.51 20.61
N HIS A 225 6.18 7.68 19.69
CA HIS A 225 6.23 8.92 18.90
C HIS A 225 4.96 9.01 18.05
N THR A 226 4.32 10.17 18.03
CA THR A 226 2.96 10.28 17.48
C THR A 226 2.87 11.34 16.38
N PHE A 227 2.23 11.01 15.28
CA PHE A 227 1.70 11.98 14.33
C PHE A 227 0.18 12.05 14.44
N ILE A 228 -0.40 13.25 14.36
CA ILE A 228 -1.84 13.43 14.17
C ILE A 228 -2.08 13.67 12.68
N LYS A 229 -2.82 12.78 12.02
CA LYS A 229 -3.17 12.91 10.60
C LYS A 229 -4.42 13.75 10.46
N LEU A 230 -4.24 14.96 9.94
CA LEU A 230 -5.24 16.00 9.90
C LEU A 230 -6.08 15.96 8.61
N ASN A 231 -7.34 16.38 8.71
CA ASN A 231 -8.23 16.50 7.56
C ASN A 231 -7.97 17.80 6.79
N PRO A 232 -8.15 17.81 5.46
CA PRO A 232 -7.90 19.00 4.65
C PRO A 232 -8.98 20.10 4.80
N THR A 233 -10.10 19.79 5.44
CA THR A 233 -11.16 20.71 5.85
C THR A 233 -10.67 21.85 6.75
N LEU A 234 -9.59 21.62 7.51
CA LEU A 234 -8.91 22.64 8.33
C LEU A 234 -8.47 23.89 7.57
N LEU A 235 -8.33 23.82 6.24
CA LEU A 235 -8.02 25.00 5.43
C LEU A 235 -9.19 26.02 5.40
N GLY A 236 -10.41 25.57 5.72
CA GLY A 236 -11.64 26.37 5.70
C GLY A 236 -12.43 26.21 4.41
N TYR A 237 -13.76 26.27 4.52
CA TYR A 237 -14.69 26.03 3.40
C TYR A 237 -14.43 26.96 2.22
N GLU A 238 -14.37 28.28 2.47
CA GLU A 238 -14.22 29.29 1.42
C GLU A 238 -12.89 29.12 0.68
N ARG A 239 -11.81 28.83 1.42
CA ARG A 239 -10.49 28.67 0.82
C ARG A 239 -10.39 27.39 -0.01
N VAL A 240 -10.99 26.29 0.46
CA VAL A 240 -11.07 25.05 -0.32
C VAL A 240 -11.95 25.24 -1.55
N GLN A 241 -13.09 25.92 -1.45
CA GLN A 241 -13.97 26.22 -2.57
C GLN A 241 -13.26 27.04 -3.65
N GLU A 242 -12.57 28.12 -3.28
CA GLU A 242 -11.77 28.96 -4.20
C GLU A 242 -10.72 28.11 -4.92
N LEU A 243 -9.92 27.34 -4.18
CA LEU A 243 -8.84 26.55 -4.78
C LEU A 243 -9.38 25.43 -5.67
N LEU A 244 -10.25 24.57 -5.13
CA LEU A 244 -10.70 23.35 -5.79
C LEU A 244 -11.61 23.64 -6.99
N ILE A 245 -12.62 24.50 -6.78
CA ILE A 245 -13.70 24.70 -7.74
C ILE A 245 -13.35 25.83 -8.72
N GLU A 246 -12.91 26.98 -8.22
CA GLU A 246 -12.71 28.16 -9.04
C GLU A 246 -11.37 28.14 -9.78
N ARG A 247 -10.26 27.90 -9.05
CA ARG A 247 -8.90 27.96 -9.62
C ARG A 247 -8.49 26.69 -10.35
N LEU A 248 -8.66 25.53 -9.71
CA LEU A 248 -8.29 24.24 -10.31
C LEU A 248 -9.36 23.70 -11.27
N GLY A 249 -10.59 24.20 -11.19
CA GLY A 249 -11.65 23.93 -12.17
C GLY A 249 -12.45 22.64 -11.94
N TYR A 250 -12.42 22.03 -10.74
CA TYR A 250 -13.17 20.80 -10.43
C TYR A 250 -14.66 21.05 -10.17
N ARG A 251 -15.33 21.75 -11.10
CA ARG A 251 -16.73 22.20 -10.99
C ARG A 251 -17.79 21.09 -10.92
N ARG A 252 -17.37 19.83 -11.11
CA ARG A 252 -18.23 18.66 -10.95
C ARG A 252 -18.26 18.15 -9.50
N LEU A 253 -17.32 18.58 -8.65
CA LEU A 253 -17.33 18.24 -7.23
C LEU A 253 -18.25 19.21 -6.49
N GLU A 254 -18.89 18.71 -5.43
CA GLU A 254 -19.77 19.48 -4.57
C GLU A 254 -19.23 19.41 -3.14
N LEU A 255 -18.86 20.56 -2.59
CA LEU A 255 -18.44 20.71 -1.21
C LEU A 255 -19.66 20.96 -0.34
N ARG A 256 -19.67 20.33 0.84
CA ARG A 256 -20.74 20.44 1.82
C ARG A 256 -20.25 21.14 3.07
N GLN A 257 -20.86 22.28 3.40
CA GLN A 257 -20.42 23.11 4.52
C GLN A 257 -20.51 22.39 5.87
N ASP A 258 -21.53 21.56 6.06
CA ASP A 258 -21.71 20.78 7.28
C ASP A 258 -20.55 19.79 7.54
N ALA A 259 -19.85 19.34 6.50
CA ALA A 259 -18.65 18.52 6.67
C ALA A 259 -17.44 19.30 7.22
N PHE A 260 -17.38 20.62 7.02
CA PHE A 260 -16.35 21.49 7.58
C PHE A 260 -16.70 21.91 9.02
N ASP A 261 -17.99 22.16 9.27
CA ASP A 261 -18.47 22.62 10.58
C ASP A 261 -18.33 21.53 11.66
N HIS A 262 -18.48 20.25 11.30
CA HIS A 262 -18.34 19.12 12.23
C HIS A 262 -16.89 18.67 12.45
N ASP A 263 -15.97 19.00 11.53
CA ASP A 263 -14.58 18.60 11.62
C ASP A 263 -13.80 19.42 12.67
N LEU A 264 -12.59 18.96 12.99
CA LEU A 264 -11.64 19.72 13.80
C LEU A 264 -11.43 21.12 13.20
N GLN A 265 -11.50 22.15 14.05
CA GLN A 265 -11.28 23.54 13.65
C GLN A 265 -9.80 23.91 13.72
N TYR A 266 -9.38 24.88 12.90
CA TYR A 266 -7.96 25.22 12.72
C TYR A 266 -7.24 25.62 14.01
N ASP A 267 -7.83 26.54 14.78
CA ASP A 267 -7.23 27.05 16.01
C ASP A 267 -7.16 25.97 17.10
N ASP A 268 -8.18 25.10 17.18
CA ASP A 268 -8.18 23.95 18.08
C ASP A 268 -7.07 22.96 17.71
N GLY A 269 -6.89 22.67 16.41
CA GLY A 269 -5.79 21.82 15.94
C GLY A 269 -4.41 22.35 16.31
N LEU A 270 -4.20 23.67 16.23
CA LEU A 270 -2.97 24.31 16.70
C LEU A 270 -2.81 24.17 18.23
N ALA A 271 -3.87 24.38 18.99
CA ALA A 271 -3.85 24.28 20.45
C ALA A 271 -3.50 22.86 20.91
N ILE A 272 -4.14 21.84 20.34
CA ILE A 272 -3.87 20.43 20.62
C ILE A 272 -2.40 20.10 20.40
N LEU A 273 -1.83 20.50 19.26
CA LEU A 273 -0.44 20.17 18.93
C LEU A 273 0.57 20.90 19.82
N ARG A 274 0.26 22.13 20.28
CA ARG A 274 1.06 22.82 21.30
C ARG A 274 1.00 22.09 22.64
N ASN A 275 -0.19 21.73 23.10
CA ASN A 275 -0.40 21.03 24.38
C ASN A 275 0.32 19.68 24.40
N LEU A 276 0.23 18.92 23.31
CA LEU A 276 0.85 17.61 23.18
C LEU A 276 2.36 17.67 22.97
N ARG A 277 2.92 18.80 22.53
CA ARG A 277 4.38 18.97 22.47
C ARG A 277 4.99 18.93 23.86
N ASP A 278 4.44 19.70 24.78
CA ASP A 278 4.92 19.74 26.17
C ASP A 278 4.82 18.35 26.83
N VAL A 279 3.80 17.58 26.46
CA VAL A 279 3.63 16.19 26.87
C VAL A 279 4.75 15.31 26.29
N ALA A 280 4.95 15.37 24.98
CA ALA A 280 5.96 14.57 24.29
C ALA A 280 7.37 14.81 24.87
N GLU A 281 7.74 16.07 25.08
CA GLU A 281 9.04 16.47 25.63
C GLU A 281 9.29 15.89 27.03
N ARG A 282 8.28 15.93 27.93
CA ARG A 282 8.40 15.35 29.28
C ARG A 282 8.61 13.83 29.29
N HIS A 283 8.14 13.15 28.26
CA HIS A 283 8.23 11.69 28.13
C HIS A 283 9.34 11.22 27.19
N GLY A 284 10.15 12.14 26.65
CA GLY A 284 11.21 11.81 25.69
C GLY A 284 10.67 11.27 24.35
N SER A 285 9.42 11.56 24.02
CA SER A 285 8.77 11.20 22.77
C SER A 285 8.63 12.43 21.87
N THR A 286 7.96 12.30 20.73
CA THR A 286 7.82 13.39 19.76
C THR A 286 6.41 13.40 19.21
N ILE A 287 5.83 14.59 19.07
CA ILE A 287 4.56 14.82 18.40
C ILE A 287 4.80 15.56 17.08
N GLY A 288 3.93 15.34 16.10
CA GLY A 288 3.83 16.23 14.95
C GLY A 288 2.51 16.07 14.21
N ALA A 289 2.47 16.56 12.98
CA ALA A 289 1.26 16.53 12.15
C ALA A 289 1.51 15.89 10.78
N LYS A 290 0.48 15.26 10.24
CA LYS A 290 0.47 14.70 8.89
C LYS A 290 -0.60 15.33 8.02
N PHE A 291 -0.20 15.79 6.83
CA PHE A 291 -1.05 16.48 5.88
C PHE A 291 -1.20 15.66 4.60
N THR A 292 -2.34 15.03 4.31
CA THR A 292 -3.60 15.03 5.07
C THR A 292 -4.31 13.68 4.91
N ASN A 293 -5.50 13.54 5.50
CA ASN A 293 -6.51 12.61 5.01
C ASN A 293 -7.10 13.11 3.66
N THR A 294 -8.05 12.35 3.12
CA THR A 294 -8.78 12.67 1.88
C THR A 294 -9.76 13.85 2.06
N MET A 295 -10.19 14.47 0.96
CA MET A 295 -11.15 15.60 1.00
C MET A 295 -12.58 15.10 0.85
N VAL A 296 -13.42 15.37 1.84
CA VAL A 296 -14.86 15.08 1.80
C VAL A 296 -15.59 15.92 0.74
N VAL A 297 -16.42 15.26 -0.06
CA VAL A 297 -17.33 15.85 -1.05
C VAL A 297 -18.66 15.09 -1.07
N ALA A 298 -19.70 15.64 -1.68
CA ALA A 298 -20.95 14.91 -1.87
C ALA A 298 -20.74 13.66 -2.76
N ASN A 299 -21.29 12.53 -2.34
CA ASN A 299 -21.32 11.30 -3.14
C ASN A 299 -22.20 11.49 -4.38
N LYS A 300 -21.86 10.78 -5.45
CA LYS A 300 -22.71 10.63 -6.62
C LYS A 300 -23.00 9.15 -6.86
N ALA A 301 -24.28 8.83 -7.03
CA ALA A 301 -24.74 7.44 -7.13
C ALA A 301 -24.16 6.69 -8.35
N ASP A 302 -23.67 7.40 -9.37
CA ASP A 302 -22.98 6.82 -10.52
C ASP A 302 -21.54 6.38 -10.20
N VAL A 303 -20.92 6.92 -9.15
CA VAL A 303 -19.57 6.54 -8.70
C VAL A 303 -19.63 5.41 -7.68
N PHE A 304 -20.45 5.56 -6.63
CA PHE A 304 -20.62 4.55 -5.57
C PHE A 304 -22.11 4.31 -5.30
N PRO A 305 -22.75 3.37 -6.01
CA PRO A 305 -24.19 3.13 -5.91
C PRO A 305 -24.62 2.47 -4.59
N THR A 306 -23.71 1.76 -3.92
CA THR A 306 -23.96 1.05 -2.66
C THR A 306 -23.65 1.89 -1.42
N GLN A 307 -23.11 3.10 -1.59
CA GLN A 307 -22.77 4.00 -0.51
C GLN A 307 -24.04 4.68 0.03
N ALA A 308 -24.39 4.37 1.29
CA ALA A 308 -25.57 4.92 1.96
C ALA A 308 -25.34 6.35 2.50
N ASP A 309 -24.13 6.64 2.96
CA ASP A 309 -23.75 7.96 3.45
C ASP A 309 -23.67 8.99 2.28
N PRO A 310 -24.10 10.25 2.46
CA PRO A 310 -24.12 11.23 1.38
C PRO A 310 -22.74 11.73 0.96
N TYR A 311 -21.65 11.20 1.52
CA TYR A 311 -20.27 11.61 1.27
C TYR A 311 -19.45 10.55 0.55
N MET A 312 -18.51 11.04 -0.24
CA MET A 312 -17.35 10.31 -0.76
C MET A 312 -16.10 11.15 -0.58
N TYR A 313 -14.93 10.57 -0.82
CA TYR A 313 -13.67 11.22 -0.51
C TYR A 313 -12.74 11.30 -1.70
N VAL A 314 -12.20 12.49 -1.92
CA VAL A 314 -11.36 12.82 -3.07
C VAL A 314 -9.88 12.83 -2.66
N SER A 315 -9.07 12.18 -3.49
CA SER A 315 -7.62 12.13 -3.39
C SER A 315 -6.95 12.41 -4.74
N GLY A 316 -5.62 12.41 -4.78
CA GLY A 316 -4.86 12.66 -5.99
C GLY A 316 -4.51 14.15 -6.22
N PRO A 317 -4.25 14.56 -7.47
CA PRO A 317 -3.69 15.88 -7.81
C PRO A 317 -4.34 17.11 -7.16
N PRO A 318 -5.67 17.29 -7.12
CA PRO A 318 -6.25 18.49 -6.51
C PRO A 318 -5.95 18.60 -5.02
N LEU A 319 -5.94 17.46 -4.31
CA LEU A 319 -5.66 17.42 -2.88
C LEU A 319 -4.23 17.88 -2.58
N HIS A 320 -3.27 17.71 -3.50
CA HIS A 320 -1.91 18.20 -3.33
C HIS A 320 -1.85 19.71 -3.07
N VAL A 321 -2.59 20.49 -3.85
CA VAL A 321 -2.60 21.97 -3.75
C VAL A 321 -3.20 22.41 -2.42
N ILE A 322 -4.31 21.79 -2.03
CA ILE A 322 -5.01 22.07 -0.77
C ILE A 322 -4.11 21.72 0.42
N ALA A 323 -3.57 20.50 0.45
CA ALA A 323 -2.74 20.01 1.54
C ALA A 323 -1.41 20.78 1.66
N MET A 324 -0.77 21.14 0.54
CA MET A 324 0.44 21.98 0.56
C MET A 324 0.15 23.39 1.09
N THR A 325 -1.00 23.97 0.74
CA THR A 325 -1.44 25.28 1.25
C THR A 325 -1.69 25.22 2.75
N LEU A 326 -2.41 24.19 3.22
CA LEU A 326 -2.67 23.97 4.64
C LEU A 326 -1.38 23.74 5.41
N MET A 327 -0.51 22.85 4.93
CA MET A 327 0.79 22.55 5.56
C MET A 327 1.67 23.80 5.69
N GLN A 328 1.72 24.63 4.65
CA GLN A 328 2.50 25.88 4.68
C GLN A 328 1.97 26.85 5.74
N ARG A 329 0.66 27.10 5.74
CA ARG A 329 0.01 27.95 6.75
C ARG A 329 0.27 27.42 8.16
N PHE A 330 0.15 26.10 8.33
CA PHE A 330 0.37 25.44 9.61
C PHE A 330 1.78 25.65 10.15
N ARG A 331 2.80 25.55 9.29
CA ARG A 331 4.19 25.81 9.68
C ARG A 331 4.49 27.27 9.99
N GLU A 332 3.78 28.19 9.36
CA GLU A 332 3.88 29.62 9.66
C GLU A 332 3.28 29.95 11.03
N ASP A 333 2.18 29.29 11.41
CA ASP A 333 1.45 29.58 12.65
C ASP A 333 1.93 28.76 13.87
N LEU A 334 2.34 27.50 13.69
CA LEU A 334 2.75 26.62 14.80
C LEU A 334 4.24 26.75 15.15
N GLY A 335 5.08 27.00 14.14
CA GLY A 335 6.53 26.84 14.24
C GLY A 335 7.02 25.65 13.41
N PHE A 336 8.24 25.76 12.90
CA PHE A 336 8.84 24.79 11.98
C PHE A 336 9.62 23.70 12.70
N GLU A 337 9.86 23.84 14.01
CA GLU A 337 10.43 22.80 14.85
C GLU A 337 9.54 21.54 14.89
N PHE A 338 8.25 21.68 14.58
CA PHE A 338 7.32 20.55 14.51
C PHE A 338 7.62 19.64 13.31
N PRO A 339 7.84 18.33 13.54
CA PRO A 339 7.96 17.39 12.44
C PRO A 339 6.63 17.29 11.66
N VAL A 340 6.75 17.19 10.34
CA VAL A 340 5.62 17.09 9.44
C VAL A 340 5.79 15.94 8.45
N SER A 341 4.75 15.12 8.35
CA SER A 341 4.58 14.09 7.33
C SER A 341 3.57 14.52 6.27
N PHE A 342 3.65 13.97 5.06
CA PHE A 342 2.81 14.38 3.95
C PHE A 342 2.19 13.22 3.17
N SER A 343 0.94 13.36 2.77
CA SER A 343 0.15 12.39 2.00
C SER A 343 -0.98 13.10 1.25
N ALA A 344 -0.70 13.59 0.04
CA ALA A 344 -1.73 14.23 -0.79
C ALA A 344 -1.25 14.38 -2.24
N GLY A 345 -1.78 13.55 -3.13
CA GLY A 345 -1.52 13.66 -4.58
C GLY A 345 -0.05 13.64 -4.98
N VAL A 346 0.77 12.88 -4.25
CA VAL A 346 2.21 12.78 -4.51
C VAL A 346 2.48 11.82 -5.66
N ASP A 347 3.18 12.28 -6.68
CA ASP A 347 3.74 11.50 -7.78
C ASP A 347 5.24 11.76 -7.94
N ALA A 348 5.89 11.07 -8.87
CA ALA A 348 7.32 11.26 -9.12
C ALA A 348 7.70 12.70 -9.52
N LYS A 349 6.75 13.52 -10.01
CA LYS A 349 7.01 14.88 -10.50
C LYS A 349 7.00 15.92 -9.37
N ASN A 350 6.14 15.77 -8.35
CA ASN A 350 6.10 16.67 -7.20
C ASN A 350 6.82 16.13 -5.95
N PHE A 351 7.21 14.86 -5.93
CA PHE A 351 7.93 14.27 -4.80
C PHE A 351 9.21 15.03 -4.41
N PRO A 352 10.10 15.47 -5.35
CA PRO A 352 11.29 16.24 -4.96
C PRO A 352 10.95 17.59 -4.31
N ALA A 353 9.86 18.24 -4.74
CA ALA A 353 9.40 19.49 -4.13
C ALA A 353 8.83 19.26 -2.72
N ALA A 354 8.10 18.16 -2.54
CA ALA A 354 7.61 17.74 -1.22
C ALA A 354 8.78 17.46 -0.24
N VAL A 355 9.81 16.76 -0.70
CA VAL A 355 11.03 16.52 0.08
C VAL A 355 11.79 17.82 0.34
N ALA A 356 11.89 18.73 -0.63
CA ALA A 356 12.52 20.04 -0.46
C ALA A 356 11.80 20.87 0.61
N CYS A 357 10.48 20.72 0.76
CA CYS A 357 9.74 21.27 1.88
C CYS A 357 10.02 20.54 3.21
N GLY A 358 11.04 19.68 3.34
CA GLY A 358 11.44 19.08 4.61
C GLY A 358 10.41 18.13 5.22
N MET A 359 9.53 17.53 4.41
CA MET A 359 8.50 16.60 4.89
C MET A 359 9.06 15.18 4.97
N VAL A 360 8.81 14.47 6.08
CA VAL A 360 9.28 13.09 6.32
C VAL A 360 8.27 12.31 7.18
N PRO A 361 7.75 11.16 6.71
CA PRO A 361 7.82 10.68 5.33
C PRO A 361 6.99 11.53 4.37
N VAL A 362 7.25 11.34 3.08
CA VAL A 362 6.32 11.71 2.00
C VAL A 362 5.70 10.42 1.49
N THR A 363 4.43 10.21 1.83
CA THR A 363 3.68 8.99 1.52
C THR A 363 2.75 9.17 0.31
N THR A 364 2.39 8.06 -0.34
CA THR A 364 1.50 8.05 -1.52
C THR A 364 0.49 6.90 -1.46
N CYS A 365 -0.67 7.08 -2.10
CA CYS A 365 -1.69 6.05 -2.28
C CYS A 365 -2.31 6.11 -3.68
N THR A 366 -2.94 7.23 -4.05
CA THR A 366 -3.64 7.37 -5.34
C THR A 366 -2.77 7.05 -6.55
N ASP A 367 -1.48 7.44 -6.53
CA ASP A 367 -0.59 7.13 -7.67
C ASP A 367 -0.28 5.63 -7.76
N LEU A 368 -0.22 4.92 -6.63
CA LEU A 368 -0.02 3.47 -6.58
C LEU A 368 -1.29 2.67 -6.94
N LEU A 369 -2.47 3.31 -6.95
CA LEU A 369 -3.70 2.73 -7.52
C LEU A 369 -3.73 2.86 -9.05
N ARG A 370 -2.83 3.62 -9.66
CA ARG A 370 -2.77 3.77 -11.12
C ARG A 370 -1.95 2.67 -11.75
N GLN A 371 -2.09 2.53 -13.08
CA GLN A 371 -1.28 1.63 -13.90
C GLN A 371 0.21 1.66 -13.51
N GLY A 372 0.76 0.47 -13.25
CA GLY A 372 2.15 0.26 -12.83
C GLY A 372 2.33 0.08 -11.32
N GLY A 373 1.30 0.35 -10.51
CA GLY A 373 1.25 -0.03 -9.10
C GLY A 373 2.44 0.40 -8.27
N TYR A 374 2.94 -0.52 -7.45
CA TYR A 374 4.17 -0.38 -6.67
C TYR A 374 5.39 0.02 -7.53
N GLY A 375 5.49 -0.50 -8.76
CA GLY A 375 6.57 -0.24 -9.71
C GLY A 375 6.69 1.22 -10.18
N ARG A 376 5.84 2.12 -9.69
CA ARG A 376 5.91 3.58 -9.90
C ARG A 376 6.87 4.26 -8.91
N LEU A 377 7.05 3.72 -7.71
CA LEU A 377 7.89 4.30 -6.64
C LEU A 377 9.35 4.56 -7.03
N PRO A 378 10.06 3.70 -7.80
CA PRO A 378 11.44 3.99 -8.18
C PRO A 378 11.60 5.30 -8.97
N ALA A 379 10.55 5.74 -9.68
CA ALA A 379 10.59 7.02 -10.38
C ALA A 379 10.65 8.22 -9.43
N TYR A 380 10.11 8.11 -8.22
CA TYR A 380 10.14 9.15 -7.19
C TYR A 380 11.58 9.39 -6.73
N LEU A 381 12.29 8.31 -6.39
CA LEU A 381 13.67 8.36 -5.93
C LEU A 381 14.63 8.79 -7.04
N ARG A 382 14.41 8.33 -8.29
CA ARG A 382 15.16 8.84 -9.45
C ARG A 382 14.91 10.33 -9.71
N ALA A 383 13.69 10.82 -9.54
CA ALA A 383 13.39 12.24 -9.68
C ALA A 383 14.09 13.06 -8.59
N LEU A 384 14.09 12.57 -7.34
CA LEU A 384 14.82 13.20 -6.25
C LEU A 384 16.33 13.21 -6.51
N GLY A 385 16.91 12.08 -6.94
CA GLY A 385 18.34 11.98 -7.28
C GLY A 385 18.75 12.94 -8.40
N LYS A 386 17.91 13.11 -9.43
CA LYS A 386 18.14 14.10 -10.49
C LYS A 386 18.16 15.53 -9.95
N GLU A 387 17.24 15.87 -9.05
CA GLU A 387 17.22 17.20 -8.43
C GLU A 387 18.42 17.43 -7.49
N MET A 388 18.85 16.40 -6.75
CA MET A 388 20.08 16.42 -5.94
C MET A 388 21.31 16.71 -6.82
N GLN A 389 21.48 15.97 -7.92
CA GLN A 389 22.56 16.18 -8.88
C GLN A 389 22.49 17.58 -9.52
N ARG A 390 21.29 18.06 -9.86
CA ARG A 390 21.08 19.39 -10.46
C ARG A 390 21.59 20.52 -9.57
N VAL A 391 21.46 20.38 -8.25
CA VAL A 391 21.96 21.36 -7.27
C VAL A 391 23.34 21.01 -6.71
N GLY A 392 24.01 19.99 -7.27
CA GLY A 392 25.39 19.62 -6.93
C GLY A 392 25.56 19.00 -5.55
N VAL A 393 24.57 18.23 -5.06
CA VAL A 393 24.62 17.58 -3.74
C VAL A 393 24.36 16.08 -3.84
N THR A 394 24.85 15.33 -2.84
CA THR A 394 24.74 13.87 -2.78
C THR A 394 23.90 13.35 -1.61
N SER A 395 23.45 14.22 -0.69
CA SER A 395 22.57 13.83 0.42
C SER A 395 21.25 14.58 0.42
N ARG A 396 20.18 13.93 0.91
CA ARG A 396 18.86 14.53 1.07
C ARG A 396 18.90 15.79 1.94
N GLU A 397 19.65 15.77 3.04
CA GLU A 397 19.79 16.93 3.94
C GLU A 397 20.34 18.14 3.19
N ALA A 398 21.45 17.96 2.45
CA ALA A 398 22.03 19.02 1.64
C ALA A 398 21.06 19.50 0.56
N TYR A 399 20.28 18.60 -0.03
CA TYR A 399 19.25 18.96 -1.00
C TYR A 399 18.17 19.86 -0.41
N VAL A 400 17.64 19.54 0.78
CA VAL A 400 16.65 20.40 1.45
C VAL A 400 17.21 21.81 1.67
N LEU A 401 18.47 21.93 2.09
CA LEU A 401 19.12 23.23 2.29
C LEU A 401 19.40 23.98 0.97
N ALA A 402 19.69 23.26 -0.10
CA ALA A 402 20.10 23.83 -1.39
C ALA A 402 18.94 24.09 -2.36
N ALA A 403 17.80 23.39 -2.23
CA ALA A 403 16.77 23.28 -3.27
C ALA A 403 16.27 24.63 -3.82
N ARG A 404 16.16 25.65 -2.97
CA ARG A 404 15.77 27.02 -3.34
C ARG A 404 16.82 28.07 -2.99
N GLY A 405 18.06 27.66 -2.70
CA GLY A 405 19.14 28.57 -2.33
C GLY A 405 18.96 29.26 -0.97
N ARG A 406 18.12 28.71 -0.08
CA ARG A 406 17.80 29.29 1.23
C ARG A 406 18.65 28.75 2.38
N GLY A 407 19.65 27.90 2.11
CA GLY A 407 20.44 27.20 3.13
C GLY A 407 21.15 28.13 4.12
N ALA A 408 21.73 29.24 3.67
CA ALA A 408 22.39 30.21 4.56
C ALA A 408 21.38 30.92 5.48
N GLU A 409 20.22 31.29 4.95
CA GLU A 409 19.14 31.91 5.72
C GLU A 409 18.58 30.93 6.75
N ALA A 410 18.38 29.67 6.35
CA ALA A 410 17.96 28.62 7.25
C ALA A 410 18.96 28.39 8.39
N ALA A 411 20.25 28.33 8.09
CA ALA A 411 21.32 28.20 9.09
C ALA A 411 21.32 29.39 10.07
N LYS A 412 21.15 30.61 9.55
CA LYS A 412 21.07 31.83 10.38
C LYS A 412 19.91 31.76 11.37
N GLU A 413 18.74 31.37 10.90
CA GLU A 413 17.55 31.30 11.73
C GLU A 413 17.63 30.14 12.74
N ALA A 414 18.09 28.96 12.33
CA ALA A 414 18.33 27.84 13.24
C ALA A 414 19.29 28.22 14.37
N LEU A 415 20.46 28.78 14.04
CA LEU A 415 21.45 29.17 15.04
C LEU A 415 20.93 30.25 15.99
N LYS A 416 20.08 31.18 15.52
CA LYS A 416 19.45 32.17 16.40
C LYS A 416 18.49 31.55 17.42
N LEU A 417 17.89 30.40 17.11
CA LEU A 417 16.97 29.72 18.02
C LEU A 417 17.70 28.92 19.10
N VAL A 418 18.80 28.26 18.75
CA VAL A 418 19.46 27.28 19.64
C VAL A 418 20.79 27.73 20.21
N SER A 419 21.44 28.76 19.64
CA SER A 419 22.72 29.25 20.16
C SER A 419 22.50 30.20 21.34
N VAL A 420 23.23 29.93 22.43
CA VAL A 420 23.36 30.86 23.57
C VAL A 420 24.29 32.05 23.26
N ASP A 421 25.06 31.97 22.18
CA ASP A 421 25.98 33.02 21.73
C ASP A 421 25.35 33.84 20.60
N ALA A 422 24.76 34.98 20.98
CA ALA A 422 24.14 35.91 20.04
C ALA A 422 25.10 36.44 18.93
N GLY A 423 26.42 36.31 19.12
CA GLY A 423 27.44 36.69 18.15
C GLY A 423 27.89 35.57 17.22
N LEU A 424 27.41 34.32 17.40
CA LEU A 424 27.86 33.17 16.62
C LEU A 424 27.68 33.37 15.11
N TRP A 425 26.49 33.81 14.69
CA TRP A 425 26.23 34.09 13.28
C TRP A 425 27.13 35.21 12.73
N HIS A 426 27.51 36.20 13.55
CA HIS A 426 28.40 37.27 13.10
C HIS A 426 29.82 36.73 12.81
N ARG A 427 30.28 35.71 13.55
CA ARG A 427 31.62 35.12 13.35
C ARG A 427 31.63 34.08 12.24
N GLU A 428 30.67 33.16 12.26
CA GLU A 428 30.65 31.99 11.37
C GLU A 428 29.81 32.20 10.11
N GLY A 429 28.89 33.17 10.13
CA GLY A 429 27.87 33.34 9.09
C GLY A 429 28.43 33.63 7.70
N SER A 430 29.57 34.31 7.59
CA SER A 430 30.20 34.53 6.27
C SER A 430 30.72 33.22 5.66
N GLY A 431 31.32 32.35 6.50
CA GLY A 431 31.79 31.03 6.10
C GLY A 431 30.63 30.13 5.72
N LEU A 432 29.60 30.06 6.55
CA LEU A 432 28.38 29.28 6.27
C LEU A 432 27.66 29.76 5.01
N THR A 433 27.59 31.07 4.77
CA THR A 433 27.01 31.63 3.54
C THR A 433 27.82 31.23 2.32
N LYS A 434 29.15 31.33 2.39
CA LYS A 434 30.04 30.88 1.32
C LYS A 434 29.87 29.40 1.03
N THR A 435 29.86 28.55 2.06
CA THR A 435 29.61 27.11 1.92
C THR A 435 28.26 26.84 1.29
N ALA A 436 27.18 27.49 1.73
CA ALA A 436 25.84 27.28 1.19
C ALA A 436 25.73 27.62 -0.31
N VAL A 437 26.55 28.55 -0.83
CA VAL A 437 26.52 28.99 -2.22
C VAL A 437 27.50 28.22 -3.09
N GLU A 438 28.76 28.09 -2.67
CA GLU A 438 29.84 27.51 -3.48
C GLU A 438 29.94 25.99 -3.32
N HIS A 439 29.61 25.46 -2.13
CA HIS A 439 29.76 24.05 -1.77
C HIS A 439 28.55 23.54 -0.97
N PRO A 440 27.32 23.61 -1.53
CA PRO A 440 26.09 23.32 -0.78
C PRO A 440 26.06 21.92 -0.14
N GLY A 441 26.75 20.94 -0.74
CA GLY A 441 26.89 19.58 -0.19
C GLY A 441 27.65 19.52 1.14
N ASP A 442 28.50 20.49 1.43
CA ASP A 442 29.30 20.54 2.66
C ASP A 442 28.60 21.30 3.80
N LEU A 443 27.47 21.97 3.53
CA LEU A 443 26.77 22.76 4.54
C LEU A 443 26.30 21.93 5.76
N PRO A 444 25.70 20.72 5.61
CA PRO A 444 25.38 19.88 6.76
C PRO A 444 26.63 19.53 7.59
N ARG A 445 27.77 19.26 6.95
CA ARG A 445 29.03 18.95 7.66
C ARG A 445 29.55 20.15 8.44
N ALA A 446 29.48 21.34 7.83
CA ALA A 446 29.87 22.59 8.50
C ALA A 446 29.00 22.86 9.74
N LEU A 447 27.69 22.65 9.65
CA LEU A 447 26.77 22.79 10.78
C LEU A 447 27.09 21.79 11.90
N ARG A 448 27.31 20.51 11.57
CA ARG A 448 27.72 19.49 12.53
C ARG A 448 29.01 19.87 13.27
N GLY A 449 29.97 20.46 12.57
CA GLY A 449 31.23 20.93 13.17
C GLY A 449 31.06 22.08 14.16
N LEU A 450 30.00 22.88 14.04
CA LEU A 450 29.70 24.01 14.93
C LEU A 450 28.94 23.59 16.20
N ALA A 451 28.14 22.52 16.14
CA ALA A 451 27.23 22.13 17.22
C ALA A 451 27.91 21.87 18.58
N PRO A 452 29.06 21.13 18.67
CA PRO A 452 29.67 20.83 19.98
C PRO A 452 30.11 22.07 20.75
N ALA A 453 30.60 23.11 20.06
CA ALA A 453 31.00 24.38 20.67
C ALA A 453 29.80 25.17 21.25
N GLN A 454 28.58 24.76 20.91
CA GLN A 454 27.33 25.34 21.40
C GLN A 454 26.61 24.43 22.41
N GLY A 455 27.20 23.27 22.75
CA GLY A 455 26.55 22.27 23.60
C GLY A 455 25.34 21.61 22.95
N LEU A 456 25.29 21.58 21.61
CA LEU A 456 24.20 21.02 20.82
C LEU A 456 24.60 19.67 20.23
N ASP A 457 23.61 18.80 20.03
CA ASP A 457 23.80 17.61 19.22
C ASP A 457 23.98 17.99 17.74
N PRO A 458 25.01 17.46 17.04
CA PRO A 458 25.27 17.77 15.64
C PRO A 458 24.12 17.47 14.68
N ASP A 459 23.42 16.35 14.86
CA ASP A 459 22.35 15.92 13.99
C ASP A 459 21.05 16.69 14.29
N ASP A 460 20.80 17.04 15.55
CA ASP A 460 19.67 17.92 15.92
C ASP A 460 19.78 19.31 15.29
N LEU A 461 20.99 19.90 15.26
CA LEU A 461 21.19 21.19 14.60
C LEU A 461 20.94 21.12 13.09
N VAL A 462 21.41 20.06 12.42
CA VAL A 462 21.15 19.86 10.99
C VAL A 462 19.67 19.62 10.75
N LEU A 463 19.02 18.77 11.56
CA LEU A 463 17.60 18.49 11.46
C LEU A 463 16.76 19.77 11.61
N LEU A 464 17.02 20.57 12.65
CA LEU A 464 16.35 21.86 12.82
C LEU A 464 16.57 22.78 11.61
N THR A 465 17.81 22.88 11.12
CA THR A 465 18.12 23.71 9.95
C THR A 465 17.39 23.24 8.69
N THR A 466 17.29 21.93 8.46
CA THR A 466 16.51 21.38 7.34
C THR A 466 15.01 21.64 7.48
N ARG A 467 14.46 21.66 8.71
CA ARG A 467 13.07 22.05 8.96
C ARG A 467 12.82 23.53 8.64
N VAL A 468 13.73 24.43 9.04
CA VAL A 468 13.68 25.86 8.66
C VAL A 468 13.69 25.98 7.14
N ALA A 469 14.67 25.36 6.48
CA ALA A 469 14.80 25.41 5.02
C ALA A 469 13.55 24.85 4.34
N GLY A 470 12.95 23.78 4.88
CA GLY A 470 11.69 23.22 4.39
C GLY A 470 10.54 24.23 4.39
N ARG A 471 10.40 25.03 5.46
CA ARG A 471 9.41 26.13 5.52
C ARG A 471 9.70 27.22 4.48
N LEU A 472 10.95 27.66 4.38
CA LEU A 472 11.37 28.70 3.41
C LEU A 472 11.16 28.24 1.96
N ASN A 473 11.50 26.98 1.66
CA ASN A 473 11.27 26.38 0.36
C ASN A 473 9.76 26.30 0.06
N GLY A 474 8.94 25.96 1.06
CA GLY A 474 7.48 25.96 0.94
C GLY A 474 6.90 27.33 0.60
N SER A 475 7.41 28.41 1.21
CA SER A 475 7.01 29.78 0.86
C SER A 475 7.29 30.14 -0.61
N ASP A 476 8.29 29.52 -1.24
CA ASP A 476 8.60 29.72 -2.65
C ASP A 476 7.81 28.79 -3.60
N ILE A 477 7.40 27.62 -3.13
CA ILE A 477 6.77 26.56 -3.94
C ILE A 477 5.24 26.68 -3.92
N VAL A 478 4.65 26.80 -2.73
CA VAL A 478 3.22 26.68 -2.49
C VAL A 478 2.40 27.73 -3.26
N PRO A 479 2.79 29.02 -3.33
CA PRO A 479 2.02 30.02 -4.07
C PRO A 479 1.89 29.75 -5.58
N LEU A 480 2.80 28.95 -6.15
CA LEU A 480 2.83 28.62 -7.57
C LEU A 480 1.88 27.46 -7.94
N LEU A 481 1.56 26.59 -6.98
CA LEU A 481 0.81 25.35 -7.22
C LEU A 481 -0.57 25.58 -7.86
N PRO A 482 -1.40 26.55 -7.43
CA PRO A 482 -2.72 26.73 -8.04
C PRO A 482 -2.67 27.16 -9.51
N SER A 483 -1.53 27.67 -9.99
CA SER A 483 -1.32 28.06 -11.39
C SER A 483 -0.67 26.96 -12.23
N ASP A 484 -0.25 25.85 -11.63
CA ASP A 484 0.39 24.74 -12.32
C ASP A 484 -0.67 23.86 -13.01
N PRO A 485 -0.67 23.75 -14.35
CA PRO A 485 -1.66 22.98 -15.10
C PRO A 485 -1.76 21.51 -14.68
N ARG A 486 -0.72 20.93 -14.08
CA ARG A 486 -0.74 19.52 -13.61
C ARG A 486 -1.85 19.23 -12.62
N TYR A 487 -2.25 20.22 -11.82
CA TYR A 487 -3.28 20.06 -10.79
C TYR A 487 -4.68 20.48 -11.26
N HIS A 488 -4.82 20.92 -12.50
CA HIS A 488 -6.11 21.42 -13.01
C HIS A 488 -6.99 20.28 -13.53
N ALA A 489 -8.31 20.47 -13.44
CA ALA A 489 -9.29 19.49 -13.85
C ALA A 489 -9.18 19.10 -15.32
N HIS A 490 -8.86 20.06 -16.21
CA HIS A 490 -8.73 19.78 -17.65
C HIS A 490 -7.57 18.81 -17.96
N THR A 491 -6.44 18.93 -17.25
CA THR A 491 -5.29 18.02 -17.38
C THR A 491 -5.61 16.64 -16.81
N ASN A 492 -6.44 16.58 -15.78
CA ASN A 492 -6.86 15.36 -15.10
C ASN A 492 -8.25 14.88 -15.57
N ALA A 493 -8.68 15.22 -16.79
CA ALA A 493 -10.01 14.82 -17.28
C ALA A 493 -10.02 13.44 -17.94
N LYS A 494 -8.87 12.94 -18.41
CA LYS A 494 -8.77 11.73 -19.23
C LYS A 494 -8.87 10.47 -18.36
N ALA A 495 -9.85 9.62 -18.69
CA ALA A 495 -10.01 8.29 -18.09
C ALA A 495 -9.10 7.23 -18.77
N PRO A 496 -8.88 6.06 -18.13
CA PRO A 496 -8.36 4.87 -18.77
C PRO A 496 -9.06 4.55 -20.09
N ARG A 497 -8.31 3.92 -20.99
CA ARG A 497 -8.82 3.55 -22.31
C ARG A 497 -9.70 2.32 -22.18
N THR A 498 -10.91 2.40 -22.73
CA THR A 498 -11.78 1.25 -22.95
C THR A 498 -11.80 0.85 -24.43
N ILE A 499 -12.19 -0.39 -24.71
CA ILE A 499 -12.42 -0.96 -26.03
C ILE A 499 -13.81 -1.60 -26.09
N ASP A 500 -14.31 -1.82 -27.31
CA ASP A 500 -15.59 -2.47 -27.55
C ASP A 500 -15.42 -4.01 -27.52
N SER A 501 -15.10 -4.53 -26.33
CA SER A 501 -14.94 -5.95 -26.02
C SER A 501 -15.48 -6.21 -24.61
N THR A 502 -16.15 -7.34 -24.40
CA THR A 502 -16.64 -7.77 -23.08
C THR A 502 -15.60 -8.67 -22.43
N LEU A 503 -15.33 -8.44 -21.15
CA LEU A 503 -14.40 -9.29 -20.41
C LEU A 503 -15.06 -10.65 -20.17
N ASP A 504 -14.48 -11.70 -20.75
CA ASP A 504 -14.88 -13.09 -20.51
C ASP A 504 -13.96 -13.78 -19.49
N LEU A 505 -14.39 -14.95 -18.99
CA LEU A 505 -13.66 -15.77 -18.02
C LEU A 505 -12.23 -16.07 -18.53
N TYR A 506 -12.11 -16.53 -19.77
CA TYR A 506 -10.86 -16.77 -20.46
C TYR A 506 -10.68 -15.81 -21.63
N ASP A 507 -9.46 -15.73 -22.17
CA ASP A 507 -9.14 -15.03 -23.42
C ASP A 507 -9.40 -13.52 -23.38
N CYS A 508 -9.07 -12.88 -22.26
CA CYS A 508 -9.00 -11.41 -22.25
C CYS A 508 -7.86 -10.91 -23.15
N ILE A 509 -7.81 -9.60 -23.42
CA ILE A 509 -6.77 -9.00 -24.26
C ILE A 509 -5.34 -9.06 -23.68
N ASN A 510 -5.14 -9.70 -22.53
CA ASN A 510 -3.84 -10.01 -21.92
C ASN A 510 -2.92 -8.79 -21.77
N CYS A 511 -3.47 -7.72 -21.18
CA CYS A 511 -2.78 -6.45 -20.98
C CYS A 511 -2.15 -6.27 -19.59
N ASP A 512 -2.43 -7.18 -18.65
CA ASP A 512 -1.94 -7.24 -17.25
C ASP A 512 -2.19 -6.01 -16.39
N LEU A 513 -2.99 -5.06 -16.88
CA LEU A 513 -3.23 -3.79 -16.20
C LEU A 513 -3.89 -3.99 -14.84
N CYS A 514 -4.74 -5.01 -14.71
CA CYS A 514 -5.44 -5.35 -13.48
C CYS A 514 -4.53 -5.95 -12.39
N ILE A 515 -3.45 -6.66 -12.76
CA ILE A 515 -2.46 -7.19 -11.82
C ILE A 515 -1.80 -6.00 -11.11
N ALA A 516 -1.15 -5.13 -11.88
CA ALA A 516 -0.43 -3.98 -11.33
C ALA A 516 -1.35 -2.93 -10.69
N ALA A 517 -2.63 -2.86 -11.07
CA ALA A 517 -3.59 -1.95 -10.44
C ALA A 517 -4.22 -2.52 -9.16
N CYS A 518 -4.12 -3.83 -8.91
CA CYS A 518 -4.66 -4.42 -7.68
C CYS A 518 -3.79 -4.01 -6.48
N PRO A 519 -4.31 -3.26 -5.50
CA PRO A 519 -3.49 -2.85 -4.36
C PRO A 519 -3.12 -4.04 -3.46
N ASN A 520 -3.94 -5.10 -3.43
CA ASN A 520 -3.70 -6.30 -2.62
C ASN A 520 -2.91 -7.40 -3.34
N ASP A 521 -2.49 -7.15 -4.58
CA ASP A 521 -1.83 -8.14 -5.42
C ASP A 521 -2.65 -9.45 -5.52
N ALA A 522 -3.97 -9.32 -5.59
CA ALA A 522 -4.89 -10.45 -5.56
C ALA A 522 -5.14 -11.06 -6.94
N ILE A 523 -4.67 -10.43 -8.01
CA ILE A 523 -4.83 -10.91 -9.38
C ILE A 523 -3.46 -11.30 -9.90
N PHE A 524 -3.33 -12.51 -10.41
CA PHE A 524 -2.07 -13.02 -10.98
C PHE A 524 -2.31 -13.65 -12.34
N ALA A 525 -1.23 -13.77 -13.11
CA ALA A 525 -1.23 -14.46 -14.38
C ALA A 525 -0.86 -15.94 -14.24
N TYR A 526 -1.42 -16.76 -15.12
CA TYR A 526 -1.03 -18.16 -15.30
C TYR A 526 -1.11 -18.56 -16.77
N GLU A 527 -0.42 -19.63 -17.14
CA GLU A 527 -0.36 -20.11 -18.53
C GLU A 527 -1.18 -21.40 -18.66
N ALA A 528 -2.25 -21.36 -19.45
CA ALA A 528 -3.09 -22.51 -19.79
C ALA A 528 -2.79 -22.99 -21.22
N ALA A 529 -2.87 -24.30 -21.47
CA ALA A 529 -2.78 -24.81 -22.83
C ALA A 529 -4.05 -24.43 -23.62
N PRO A 530 -3.93 -23.87 -24.84
CA PRO A 530 -5.08 -23.65 -25.70
C PRO A 530 -5.83 -24.96 -25.95
N VAL A 531 -7.15 -24.89 -25.89
CA VAL A 531 -8.04 -26.05 -26.06
C VAL A 531 -9.28 -25.62 -26.82
N ALA A 532 -9.72 -26.47 -27.74
CA ALA A 532 -11.00 -26.32 -28.43
C ALA A 532 -11.62 -27.71 -28.55
N THR A 533 -12.66 -27.98 -27.76
CA THR A 533 -13.25 -29.32 -27.68
C THR A 533 -14.77 -29.26 -27.53
N GLY A 534 -15.46 -30.21 -28.15
CA GLY A 534 -16.88 -30.42 -27.92
C GLY A 534 -17.09 -31.03 -26.53
N THR A 535 -18.07 -30.52 -25.79
CA THR A 535 -18.43 -31.09 -24.48
C THR A 535 -19.72 -31.88 -24.58
N VAL A 536 -20.03 -32.64 -23.53
CA VAL A 536 -21.19 -33.50 -23.43
C VAL A 536 -21.96 -33.10 -22.18
N ARG A 537 -23.27 -32.98 -22.30
CA ARG A 537 -24.17 -32.87 -21.15
C ARG A 537 -24.58 -34.26 -20.71
N LEU A 538 -24.28 -34.60 -19.46
CA LEU A 538 -24.59 -35.86 -18.81
C LEU A 538 -25.86 -35.71 -17.98
N GLU A 539 -26.84 -36.56 -18.20
CA GLU A 539 -28.12 -36.56 -17.49
C GLU A 539 -28.45 -37.98 -17.02
N THR A 540 -29.37 -38.11 -16.06
CA THR A 540 -29.88 -39.42 -15.67
C THR A 540 -30.64 -40.08 -16.82
N ASP A 541 -30.43 -41.37 -17.05
CA ASP A 541 -31.25 -42.16 -17.98
C ASP A 541 -32.52 -42.74 -17.31
N GLY A 542 -32.73 -42.47 -16.02
CA GLY A 542 -33.86 -42.99 -15.23
C GLY A 542 -33.72 -44.46 -14.79
N ALA A 543 -32.70 -45.17 -15.25
CA ALA A 543 -32.37 -46.56 -14.90
C ALA A 543 -31.08 -46.69 -14.07
N GLY A 544 -30.50 -45.55 -13.66
CA GLY A 544 -29.26 -45.48 -12.88
C GLY A 544 -27.98 -45.36 -13.73
N GLY A 545 -28.10 -45.16 -15.04
CA GLY A 545 -27.00 -44.88 -15.96
C GLY A 545 -26.97 -43.42 -16.45
N ILE A 546 -26.06 -43.14 -17.40
CA ILE A 546 -25.81 -41.79 -17.92
C ILE A 546 -26.32 -41.67 -19.36
N ARG A 547 -27.23 -40.73 -19.58
CA ARG A 547 -27.61 -40.23 -20.91
C ARG A 547 -26.66 -39.11 -21.32
N ARG A 548 -26.15 -39.16 -22.56
CA ARG A 548 -25.19 -38.18 -23.12
C ARG A 548 -25.86 -37.34 -24.20
N LEU A 549 -25.86 -36.02 -24.03
CA LEU A 549 -26.36 -35.03 -24.99
C LEU A 549 -25.22 -34.10 -25.41
N ALA A 550 -25.39 -33.39 -26.52
CA ALA A 550 -24.41 -32.37 -26.93
C ALA A 550 -24.32 -31.26 -25.86
N GLY A 551 -23.11 -30.95 -25.42
CA GLY A 551 -22.83 -29.86 -24.47
C GLY A 551 -22.51 -28.53 -25.16
N ARG A 552 -22.17 -27.53 -24.35
CA ARG A 552 -21.88 -26.15 -24.82
C ARG A 552 -20.52 -25.96 -25.48
N GLY A 553 -19.63 -26.94 -25.40
CA GLY A 553 -18.22 -26.81 -25.80
C GLY A 553 -17.34 -26.18 -24.72
N PHE A 554 -16.03 -26.27 -24.91
CA PHE A 554 -15.04 -25.61 -24.07
C PHE A 554 -13.91 -25.07 -24.95
N THR A 555 -13.56 -23.80 -24.78
CA THR A 555 -12.54 -23.14 -25.59
C THR A 555 -11.69 -22.19 -24.75
N ILE A 556 -10.38 -22.30 -24.92
CA ILE A 556 -9.37 -21.34 -24.48
C ILE A 556 -8.44 -21.15 -25.69
N ASN A 557 -8.34 -19.93 -26.21
CA ASN A 557 -7.55 -19.62 -27.39
C ASN A 557 -6.16 -19.10 -27.02
N GLU A 558 -6.09 -18.27 -25.98
CA GLU A 558 -4.86 -17.64 -25.54
C GLU A 558 -4.22 -18.43 -24.41
N ALA A 559 -2.90 -18.54 -24.40
CA ALA A 559 -2.23 -19.26 -23.31
C ALA A 559 -2.26 -18.45 -22.00
N HIS A 560 -2.08 -17.14 -22.11
CA HIS A 560 -2.02 -16.25 -20.97
C HIS A 560 -3.42 -15.99 -20.41
N GLN A 561 -3.61 -16.31 -19.13
CA GLN A 561 -4.89 -16.20 -18.42
C GLN A 561 -4.69 -15.55 -17.05
N LEU A 562 -5.80 -15.09 -16.46
CA LEU A 562 -5.79 -14.36 -15.19
C LEU A 562 -6.70 -15.05 -14.17
N ALA A 563 -6.26 -15.04 -12.91
CA ALA A 563 -7.00 -15.59 -11.78
C ALA A 563 -6.97 -14.62 -10.59
N VAL A 564 -7.91 -14.81 -9.66
CA VAL A 564 -8.11 -13.99 -8.47
C VAL A 564 -7.92 -14.87 -7.23
N ILE A 565 -7.10 -14.42 -6.28
CA ILE A 565 -6.96 -15.02 -4.96
C ILE A 565 -8.03 -14.46 -4.03
N GLU A 566 -8.96 -15.33 -3.64
CA GLU A 566 -9.93 -15.05 -2.59
C GLU A 566 -9.25 -15.00 -1.22
N GLY A 567 -9.65 -14.05 -0.37
CA GLY A 567 -8.97 -13.72 0.88
C GLY A 567 -7.87 -12.65 0.74
N ALA A 568 -7.33 -12.44 -0.46
CA ALA A 568 -6.52 -11.25 -0.78
C ALA A 568 -7.36 -10.18 -1.48
N CYS A 569 -8.28 -10.59 -2.35
CA CYS A 569 -9.19 -9.68 -3.04
C CYS A 569 -10.15 -9.01 -2.05
N ASN A 570 -10.27 -7.69 -2.16
CA ASN A 570 -11.20 -6.90 -1.37
C ASN A 570 -12.32 -6.31 -2.23
N GLU A 571 -12.47 -6.74 -3.49
CA GLU A 571 -13.52 -6.24 -4.38
C GLU A 571 -13.59 -4.69 -4.46
N CYS A 572 -12.45 -4.02 -4.31
CA CYS A 572 -12.43 -2.56 -4.32
C CYS A 572 -12.75 -1.95 -5.69
N SER A 573 -12.82 -2.76 -6.75
CA SER A 573 -13.06 -2.40 -8.16
C SER A 573 -11.97 -1.58 -8.84
N ASN A 574 -10.83 -1.32 -8.18
CA ASN A 574 -9.74 -0.61 -8.87
C ASN A 574 -9.23 -1.36 -10.12
N CYS A 575 -9.29 -2.69 -10.15
CA CYS A 575 -8.93 -3.47 -11.35
C CYS A 575 -9.93 -3.31 -12.52
N GLU A 576 -11.21 -3.04 -12.25
CA GLU A 576 -12.23 -2.76 -13.26
C GLU A 576 -11.96 -1.44 -13.96
N VAL A 577 -11.60 -0.40 -13.21
CA VAL A 577 -11.26 0.93 -13.74
C VAL A 577 -10.15 0.88 -14.80
N TYR A 578 -9.18 -0.04 -14.65
CA TYR A 578 -8.06 -0.18 -15.57
C TYR A 578 -8.23 -1.31 -16.58
N CYS A 579 -9.29 -2.12 -16.48
CA CYS A 579 -9.60 -3.11 -17.50
C CYS A 579 -10.06 -2.38 -18.77
N PRO A 580 -9.42 -2.60 -19.93
CA PRO A 580 -9.89 -1.96 -21.16
C PRO A 580 -11.19 -2.58 -21.67
N GLU A 581 -11.51 -3.79 -21.24
CA GLU A 581 -12.73 -4.51 -21.62
C GLU A 581 -13.88 -4.18 -20.66
N VAL A 582 -15.11 -4.34 -21.14
CA VAL A 582 -16.31 -4.11 -20.33
C VAL A 582 -16.49 -5.30 -19.38
N GLY A 583 -16.15 -5.09 -18.11
CA GLY A 583 -16.32 -6.07 -17.03
C GLY A 583 -15.26 -5.90 -15.95
N ALA A 584 -15.50 -6.54 -14.80
CA ALA A 584 -14.63 -6.44 -13.64
C ALA A 584 -13.78 -7.71 -13.48
N PRO A 585 -12.44 -7.65 -13.55
CA PRO A 585 -11.58 -8.82 -13.41
C PRO A 585 -11.84 -9.62 -12.13
N PHE A 586 -12.06 -8.94 -11.00
CA PHE A 586 -12.33 -9.59 -9.71
C PHE A 586 -13.66 -10.35 -9.67
N VAL A 587 -14.59 -10.08 -10.59
CA VAL A 587 -15.88 -10.76 -10.70
C VAL A 587 -15.83 -11.88 -11.71
N VAL A 588 -15.17 -11.64 -12.86
CA VAL A 588 -15.26 -12.51 -14.04
C VAL A 588 -14.20 -13.61 -14.04
N LYS A 589 -12.98 -13.35 -13.53
CA LYS A 589 -11.86 -14.29 -13.61
C LYS A 589 -11.96 -15.43 -12.60
N GLU A 590 -11.26 -16.52 -12.86
CA GLU A 590 -11.29 -17.70 -11.98
C GLU A 590 -10.87 -17.33 -10.57
N ARG A 591 -11.62 -17.83 -9.58
CA ARG A 591 -11.39 -17.54 -8.16
C ARG A 591 -10.76 -18.74 -7.47
N LEU A 592 -9.69 -18.48 -6.74
CA LEU A 592 -8.87 -19.49 -6.09
C LEU A 592 -8.81 -19.16 -4.61
N PHE A 593 -9.04 -20.15 -3.76
CA PHE A 593 -8.99 -20.00 -2.31
C PHE A 593 -7.69 -20.59 -1.77
N LEU A 594 -7.10 -19.91 -0.78
CA LEU A 594 -5.87 -20.35 -0.13
C LEU A 594 -6.11 -21.51 0.84
N THR A 595 -7.28 -21.55 1.48
CA THR A 595 -7.64 -22.57 2.47
C THR A 595 -9.06 -23.08 2.27
N HIS A 596 -9.35 -24.30 2.75
CA HIS A 596 -10.71 -24.84 2.77
C HIS A 596 -11.65 -23.95 3.59
N ASP A 597 -11.21 -23.48 4.75
CA ASP A 597 -12.02 -22.60 5.61
C ASP A 597 -12.48 -21.33 4.86
N ASP A 598 -11.63 -20.75 4.00
CA ASP A 598 -12.02 -19.62 3.15
C ASP A 598 -13.06 -20.01 2.10
N PHE A 599 -12.87 -21.17 1.46
CA PHE A 599 -13.79 -21.74 0.48
C PHE A 599 -15.19 -21.96 1.07
N ASP A 600 -15.27 -22.47 2.30
CA ASP A 600 -16.52 -22.71 3.02
C ASP A 600 -17.19 -21.40 3.48
N ARG A 601 -16.41 -20.45 3.99
CA ARG A 601 -16.93 -19.15 4.44
C ARG A 601 -17.55 -18.35 3.30
N ALA A 602 -16.96 -18.40 2.11
CA ALA A 602 -17.47 -17.72 0.92
C ALA A 602 -18.40 -18.62 0.10
N TRP A 603 -19.35 -19.31 0.73
CA TRP A 603 -20.27 -20.28 0.10
C TRP A 603 -21.04 -19.75 -1.12
N HIS A 604 -21.19 -18.42 -1.25
CA HIS A 604 -21.91 -17.74 -2.32
C HIS A 604 -21.06 -17.47 -3.56
N LEU A 605 -19.75 -17.74 -3.53
CA LEU A 605 -18.82 -17.52 -4.63
C LEU A 605 -18.42 -18.85 -5.29
N ASP A 606 -18.42 -18.87 -6.61
CA ASP A 606 -17.78 -19.92 -7.39
C ASP A 606 -16.24 -19.80 -7.29
N GLY A 607 -15.55 -20.93 -7.42
CA GLY A 607 -14.08 -20.99 -7.39
C GLY A 607 -13.53 -22.35 -7.00
N PHE A 608 -12.23 -22.40 -6.68
CA PHE A 608 -11.49 -23.64 -6.45
C PHE A 608 -10.57 -23.59 -5.23
N VAL A 609 -10.39 -24.72 -4.56
CA VAL A 609 -9.37 -24.91 -3.50
C VAL A 609 -8.71 -26.27 -3.65
N ARG A 610 -7.39 -26.33 -3.43
CA ARG A 610 -6.63 -27.59 -3.43
C ARG A 610 -6.45 -28.13 -2.01
N GLU A 611 -6.74 -29.42 -1.84
CA GLU A 611 -6.49 -30.19 -0.62
C GLU A 611 -5.67 -31.45 -0.94
N GLY A 612 -4.34 -31.36 -0.84
CA GLY A 612 -3.45 -32.44 -1.27
C GLY A 612 -3.66 -32.77 -2.75
N ASP A 613 -4.10 -34.00 -3.04
CA ASP A 613 -4.35 -34.50 -4.39
C ASP A 613 -5.82 -34.35 -4.84
N ILE A 614 -6.59 -33.52 -4.13
CA ILE A 614 -8.00 -33.26 -4.41
C ILE A 614 -8.18 -31.78 -4.77
N LEU A 615 -8.90 -31.53 -5.86
CA LEU A 615 -9.41 -30.20 -6.19
C LEU A 615 -10.89 -30.13 -5.81
N LEU A 616 -11.24 -29.23 -4.90
CA LEU A 616 -12.61 -28.86 -4.65
C LEU A 616 -12.97 -27.69 -5.56
N ALA A 617 -14.16 -27.72 -6.14
CA ALA A 617 -14.70 -26.64 -6.96
C ALA A 617 -16.13 -26.33 -6.57
N ARG A 618 -16.49 -25.05 -6.59
CA ARG A 618 -17.88 -24.58 -6.60
C ARG A 618 -18.13 -23.93 -7.94
N LEU A 619 -19.00 -24.54 -8.75
CA LEU A 619 -19.27 -24.10 -10.12
C LEU A 619 -20.75 -24.19 -10.43
N ASP A 620 -21.36 -23.10 -10.88
CA ASP A 620 -22.78 -23.02 -11.22
C ASP A 620 -23.66 -23.52 -10.03
N GLY A 621 -23.27 -23.18 -8.80
CA GLY A 621 -23.94 -23.58 -7.55
C GLY A 621 -23.71 -25.03 -7.12
N ARG A 622 -22.78 -25.76 -7.74
CA ARG A 622 -22.49 -27.18 -7.45
C ARG A 622 -21.13 -27.34 -6.78
N ASN A 623 -21.08 -28.12 -5.71
CA ASN A 623 -19.82 -28.53 -5.11
C ASN A 623 -19.33 -29.84 -5.76
N LEU A 624 -18.15 -29.79 -6.39
CA LEU A 624 -17.51 -30.89 -7.07
C LEU A 624 -16.15 -31.18 -6.44
N ARG A 625 -15.74 -32.45 -6.44
CA ARG A 625 -14.43 -32.92 -5.97
C ARG A 625 -13.78 -33.70 -7.10
N LEU A 626 -12.65 -33.23 -7.60
CA LEU A 626 -11.84 -33.92 -8.60
C LEU A 626 -10.64 -34.59 -7.91
N ARG A 627 -10.46 -35.88 -8.16
CA ARG A 627 -9.24 -36.64 -7.83
C ARG A 627 -8.64 -37.19 -9.12
N GLN A 628 -7.32 -37.11 -9.24
CA GLN A 628 -6.61 -37.58 -10.43
C GLN A 628 -5.47 -38.53 -10.04
N ASP A 629 -5.32 -39.58 -10.84
CA ASP A 629 -4.19 -40.51 -10.83
C ASP A 629 -3.60 -40.50 -12.25
N HIS A 630 -2.56 -39.68 -12.45
CA HIS A 630 -1.91 -39.53 -13.73
C HIS A 630 -1.17 -40.79 -14.17
N ASP A 631 -0.66 -41.61 -13.23
CA ASP A 631 0.04 -42.85 -13.54
C ASP A 631 -0.93 -43.91 -14.08
N ALA A 632 -2.13 -43.98 -13.51
CA ALA A 632 -3.18 -44.88 -13.97
C ALA A 632 -4.01 -44.32 -15.14
N ASN A 633 -3.78 -43.07 -15.55
CA ASN A 633 -4.60 -42.32 -16.50
C ASN A 633 -6.11 -42.34 -16.11
N ARG A 634 -6.40 -42.13 -14.82
CA ARG A 634 -7.76 -42.20 -14.26
C ARG A 634 -8.06 -41.00 -13.38
N GLY A 635 -9.31 -40.60 -13.35
CA GLY A 635 -9.80 -39.61 -12.39
C GLY A 635 -11.21 -39.92 -11.92
N THR A 636 -11.62 -39.26 -10.85
CA THR A 636 -13.01 -39.27 -10.41
C THR A 636 -13.50 -37.86 -10.12
N VAL A 637 -14.77 -37.61 -10.42
CA VAL A 637 -15.46 -36.39 -10.04
C VAL A 637 -16.69 -36.75 -9.23
N THR A 638 -16.74 -36.31 -7.98
CA THR A 638 -17.88 -36.54 -7.08
C THR A 638 -18.53 -35.24 -6.64
N GLY A 639 -19.82 -35.28 -6.39
CA GLY A 639 -20.63 -34.15 -5.92
C GLY A 639 -22.03 -34.62 -5.53
N GLU A 640 -22.92 -33.69 -5.16
CA GLU A 640 -24.31 -34.05 -4.88
C GLU A 640 -24.98 -34.60 -6.15
N GLY A 641 -25.36 -35.88 -6.13
CA GLY A 641 -25.97 -36.57 -7.26
C GLY A 641 -25.04 -36.81 -8.47
N ILE A 642 -23.72 -36.69 -8.28
CA ILE A 642 -22.70 -36.87 -9.33
C ILE A 642 -21.59 -37.79 -8.80
N ASP A 643 -21.32 -38.88 -9.51
CA ASP A 643 -20.16 -39.74 -9.28
C ASP A 643 -19.66 -40.25 -10.63
N LEU A 644 -18.61 -39.63 -11.17
CA LEU A 644 -18.11 -39.84 -12.52
C LEU A 644 -16.70 -40.42 -12.51
N GLU A 645 -16.45 -41.39 -13.39
CA GLU A 645 -15.13 -41.90 -13.71
C GLU A 645 -14.59 -41.21 -14.97
N LEU A 646 -13.32 -40.84 -14.95
CA LEU A 646 -12.63 -40.13 -16.03
C LEU A 646 -11.43 -40.93 -16.56
N SER A 647 -11.20 -40.85 -17.86
CA SER A 647 -9.84 -40.96 -18.43
C SER A 647 -9.24 -39.55 -18.50
N LEU A 648 -7.94 -39.42 -18.21
CA LEU A 648 -7.26 -38.10 -18.21
C LEU A 648 -6.68 -37.75 -19.59
N ASP A 649 -6.32 -38.77 -20.37
CA ASP A 649 -5.82 -38.67 -21.75
C ASP A 649 -6.32 -39.84 -22.62
N PRO A 650 -7.29 -39.61 -23.54
CA PRO A 650 -8.00 -38.35 -23.74
C PRO A 650 -8.88 -38.00 -22.53
N PHE A 651 -9.06 -36.72 -22.25
CA PHE A 651 -9.90 -36.29 -21.13
C PHE A 651 -11.39 -36.50 -21.44
N GLU A 652 -11.96 -37.58 -20.89
CA GLU A 652 -13.35 -37.96 -21.12
C GLU A 652 -13.96 -38.69 -19.93
N VAL A 653 -15.28 -38.59 -19.80
CA VAL A 653 -16.06 -39.36 -18.82
C VAL A 653 -16.23 -40.77 -19.36
N THR A 654 -15.70 -41.78 -18.68
CA THR A 654 -15.74 -43.19 -19.07
C THR A 654 -16.91 -43.95 -18.44
N GLY A 655 -17.35 -43.54 -17.25
CA GLY A 655 -18.40 -44.21 -16.49
C GLY A 655 -18.93 -43.36 -15.33
N GLY A 656 -19.84 -43.94 -14.53
CA GLY A 656 -20.38 -43.29 -13.34
C GLY A 656 -21.91 -43.20 -13.29
N THR A 657 -22.41 -42.36 -12.39
CA THR A 657 -23.82 -42.07 -12.16
C THR A 657 -24.09 -40.57 -12.11
N VAL A 658 -25.25 -40.18 -12.63
CA VAL A 658 -25.82 -38.83 -12.49
C VAL A 658 -27.27 -39.02 -12.04
N SER A 659 -27.60 -38.55 -10.84
CA SER A 659 -28.97 -38.55 -10.30
C SER A 659 -29.53 -37.15 -10.09
N ASP A 660 -28.80 -36.13 -10.52
CA ASP A 660 -29.25 -34.74 -10.54
C ASP A 660 -30.16 -34.47 -11.76
N ASP A 661 -31.38 -33.99 -11.50
CA ASP A 661 -32.39 -33.64 -12.51
C ASP A 661 -31.90 -32.56 -13.50
N GLY A 662 -30.93 -31.73 -13.11
CA GLY A 662 -30.32 -30.71 -13.97
C GLY A 662 -29.23 -31.24 -14.92
N GLY A 663 -28.70 -32.44 -14.68
CA GLY A 663 -27.52 -32.96 -15.37
C GLY A 663 -26.24 -32.13 -15.13
N ILE A 664 -25.14 -32.48 -15.79
CA ILE A 664 -23.86 -31.76 -15.75
C ILE A 664 -23.23 -31.67 -17.14
N ASP A 665 -22.77 -30.48 -17.55
CA ASP A 665 -21.99 -30.29 -18.77
C ASP A 665 -20.50 -30.54 -18.49
N THR A 666 -19.84 -31.39 -19.29
CA THR A 666 -18.42 -31.68 -19.11
C THR A 666 -17.51 -30.47 -19.34
N ALA A 667 -18.02 -29.34 -19.83
CA ALA A 667 -17.33 -28.05 -19.79
C ALA A 667 -16.88 -27.67 -18.37
N LEU A 668 -17.64 -28.01 -17.33
CA LEU A 668 -17.23 -27.78 -15.93
C LEU A 668 -16.04 -28.64 -15.54
N LEU A 669 -15.98 -29.88 -16.02
CA LEU A 669 -14.86 -30.78 -15.77
C LEU A 669 -13.60 -30.31 -16.49
N TRP A 670 -13.74 -29.75 -17.70
CA TRP A 670 -12.65 -29.09 -18.41
C TRP A 670 -12.12 -27.86 -17.66
N ARG A 671 -12.99 -27.03 -17.06
CA ARG A 671 -12.55 -25.94 -16.15
C ARG A 671 -11.72 -26.48 -14.99
N MET A 672 -12.21 -27.52 -14.31
CA MET A 672 -11.48 -28.16 -13.20
C MET A 672 -10.12 -28.70 -13.64
N LYS A 673 -10.05 -29.38 -14.80
CA LYS A 673 -8.80 -29.87 -15.38
C LYS A 673 -7.84 -28.74 -15.69
N THR A 674 -8.33 -27.67 -16.36
CA THR A 674 -7.51 -26.50 -16.70
C THR A 674 -6.91 -25.89 -15.44
N VAL A 675 -7.71 -25.61 -14.40
CA VAL A 675 -7.22 -25.02 -13.15
C VAL A 675 -6.21 -25.93 -12.45
N TRP A 676 -6.48 -27.24 -12.39
CA TRP A 676 -5.53 -28.20 -11.81
C TRP A 676 -4.17 -28.16 -12.53
N ASP A 677 -4.18 -28.33 -13.85
CA ASP A 677 -2.96 -28.45 -14.65
C ASP A 677 -2.17 -27.14 -14.74
N SER A 678 -2.87 -26.03 -14.95
CA SER A 678 -2.25 -24.73 -15.28
C SER A 678 -1.91 -23.86 -14.07
N ILE A 679 -2.49 -24.14 -12.90
CA ILE A 679 -2.22 -23.41 -11.66
C ILE A 679 -1.52 -24.32 -10.67
N PHE A 680 -2.19 -25.37 -10.20
CA PHE A 680 -1.69 -26.18 -9.08
C PHE A 680 -0.55 -27.14 -9.45
N CYS A 681 -0.55 -27.65 -10.68
CA CYS A 681 0.50 -28.52 -11.24
C CYS A 681 1.45 -27.79 -12.19
N ALA A 682 1.36 -26.45 -12.27
CA ALA A 682 2.21 -25.67 -13.15
C ALA A 682 3.69 -25.81 -12.80
N THR A 683 4.54 -25.91 -13.82
CA THR A 683 6.00 -25.89 -13.66
C THR A 683 6.50 -24.49 -13.33
N ALA A 684 5.88 -23.48 -13.94
CA ALA A 684 6.13 -22.07 -13.65
C ALA A 684 5.63 -21.73 -12.23
N PRO A 685 6.44 -21.02 -11.41
CA PRO A 685 5.98 -20.57 -10.09
C PRO A 685 4.82 -19.58 -10.23
N ASN A 686 3.79 -19.76 -9.42
CA ASN A 686 2.68 -18.83 -9.19
C ASN A 686 2.39 -18.72 -7.69
N MET A 687 1.34 -17.97 -7.32
CA MET A 687 1.00 -17.71 -5.92
C MET A 687 0.57 -18.95 -5.13
N LEU A 688 0.12 -20.01 -5.80
CA LEU A 688 -0.57 -21.15 -5.17
C LEU A 688 0.19 -22.47 -5.27
N ASN A 689 1.02 -22.66 -6.30
CA ASN A 689 1.74 -23.91 -6.47
C ASN A 689 3.01 -23.94 -5.62
N SER A 690 2.90 -24.14 -4.31
CA SER A 690 4.02 -24.74 -3.58
C SER A 690 4.20 -26.17 -4.11
N MET A 691 5.44 -26.57 -4.46
CA MET A 691 5.66 -27.95 -4.89
C MET A 691 5.44 -28.89 -3.71
N HIS A 692 4.35 -29.64 -3.72
CA HIS A 692 4.32 -30.96 -3.10
C HIS A 692 4.36 -32.01 -4.20
N HIS A 693 5.58 -32.52 -4.42
CA HIS A 693 6.02 -33.84 -4.92
C HIS A 693 7.54 -33.64 -5.13
N THR A 694 8.44 -34.20 -4.30
CA THR A 694 8.53 -35.60 -3.89
C THR A 694 9.12 -35.73 -2.49
N ASP A 695 8.66 -36.73 -1.74
CA ASP A 695 9.45 -37.39 -0.70
C ASP A 695 10.82 -37.78 -1.28
N GLU A 696 11.90 -37.23 -0.71
CA GLU A 696 13.13 -37.94 -0.35
C GLU A 696 13.81 -37.23 0.83
#